data_AF-Q67M95-F1
#
_entry.id   AF-Q67M95-F1
#
_cell.length_a   1.000
_cell.length_b   1.000
_cell.length_c   1.000
_cell.angle_alpha   90.00
_cell.angle_beta   90.00
_cell.angle_gamma   90.00
#
_symmetry.space_group_name_H-M   'P 1'
#
loop_
_entity.id
_entity.type
_entity.pdbx_description
1 polymer ?
#
loop_
_entity_poly.entity_id
_entity_poly.type
_entity_poly.pdbx_seq_one_letter_code
_entity_poly.pdbx_strand_id
1 'polypeptide(L)'
;MLISTGQAGAEDWITKGGTPQRMSVVAEPLGLTEITVYWETKPLGESATQPAVVNGVIYHLAGPYLWRLELDQLGRPKGDATAVTDPVKAYKIEFNRPPGGPVIAPQSSPTYSPDSGVLYFGTGYGWLWAYNTREGWYRPAELDLGCPIVGSPLVIHDRGRDIVVVADRPNYPGEEDRPVGRPLCPRSHGKVWVVQGLDRPDDVVRWQNYQAPTTKQAEDGFGGYITPSAVSAPVHGLNPSFVVGADGFEGGRAIRLALDRNNDYRPYMVWAVDGPAGFAGNFTTDGTNAYWMDTRGHLWGATLHKGHEPTGWGTYSIPLPALIGAKAAFTNTEPAVEVRQTPDGPETHLYVTLRNYSDTGAGLRDGPTGSDGAVVAIGSSGELKWYRKFGPADRLDGRMASLNTAPLALVSRGALLFGDVNGFFYSYSLDNGNPSGGSARAALIHPESRTPVDRLFLLKAGERPNVGPYNFSQVSGVGVDPAFAHGLLLVGVNFETDGGTSGRLVAFRTGESYDLRWLDAPAPLELTPGTPVALEPRLQLEMTTRTLAALCPGPWTVRWFVTDADGQLVRPLGEVPLPGELGPQQPYPVPLTVTLAEGDPAEGWIVGVIDLPTVYALSTAHTSNPKVALARGMAAAQGLPAEKTCAGAVAELIERKGEPGPEGGLANNVLIVPYAIRQPAQVVVDDPSVVDLAVPSMADAGRPFEVGIYLGYQNNLGRSAIRVPLRLWARPESGGSAPAGGWQTVTIDRMPCCTLKTGTIPGLSAGTWEIVAEIDYPEDTRPENNRVIRRVEVLSSKPVEAGGPEGGAITD
;
A
#
# COMPACT_ATOMS: atom_id res chain seq x y z
N MET A 1 1.84 38.23 11.64
CA MET A 1 1.18 37.07 12.29
C MET A 1 1.45 35.89 11.37
N LEU A 2 2.31 34.96 11.78
CA LEU A 2 2.54 33.72 11.02
C LEU A 2 1.21 32.96 10.98
N ILE A 3 0.65 32.78 9.78
CA ILE A 3 -0.49 31.89 9.56
C ILE A 3 -0.02 30.50 10.01
N SER A 4 -0.72 29.88 10.95
CA SER A 4 -0.38 28.54 11.43
C SER A 4 -0.31 27.59 10.24
N THR A 5 0.71 26.72 10.25
CA THR A 5 0.99 25.67 9.26
C THR A 5 -0.31 25.03 8.75
N GLY A 6 -0.64 25.25 7.48
CA GLY A 6 -1.96 25.01 6.87
C GLY A 6 -2.41 23.55 6.72
N GLN A 7 -1.82 22.62 7.49
CA GLN A 7 -2.15 21.20 7.47
C GLN A 7 -3.06 20.85 8.66
N ALA A 8 -4.09 20.02 8.44
CA ALA A 8 -4.92 19.52 9.53
C ALA A 8 -4.08 18.59 10.41
N GLY A 9 -4.14 18.77 11.73
CA GLY A 9 -3.57 17.82 12.68
C GLY A 9 -4.35 16.50 12.63
N ALA A 10 -3.69 15.37 12.85
CA ALA A 10 -4.33 14.04 12.82
C ALA A 10 -5.40 13.82 13.92
N GLU A 11 -5.56 14.78 14.83
CA GLU A 11 -6.47 14.70 15.98
C GLU A 11 -7.84 15.35 15.71
N ASP A 12 -7.91 16.52 15.08
CA ASP A 12 -9.16 17.26 14.88
C ASP A 12 -9.39 17.60 13.41
N TRP A 13 -10.67 17.63 13.02
CA TRP A 13 -11.12 18.02 11.69
C TRP A 13 -12.19 19.11 11.84
N ILE A 14 -11.75 20.36 11.85
CA ILE A 14 -12.57 21.46 12.39
C ILE A 14 -13.45 22.15 11.35
N THR A 15 -13.22 21.96 10.07
CA THR A 15 -13.98 22.62 9.00
C THR A 15 -13.91 21.79 7.71
N LYS A 16 -14.63 22.24 6.68
CA LYS A 16 -14.58 21.62 5.36
C LYS A 16 -13.14 21.59 4.84
N GLY A 17 -12.67 20.42 4.40
CA GLY A 17 -11.29 20.24 3.94
C GLY A 17 -10.23 20.28 5.05
N GLY A 18 -10.65 20.19 6.31
CA GLY A 18 -9.82 20.01 7.51
C GLY A 18 -9.24 21.29 8.09
N THR A 19 -8.97 22.29 7.26
CA THR A 19 -8.36 23.58 7.65
C THR A 19 -9.08 24.77 7.01
N PRO A 20 -8.88 26.00 7.51
CA PRO A 20 -9.39 27.22 6.86
C PRO A 20 -8.90 27.41 5.41
N GLN A 21 -7.80 26.74 5.04
CA GLN A 21 -7.26 26.68 3.68
C GLN A 21 -7.94 25.62 2.80
N ARG A 22 -8.70 24.70 3.42
CA ARG A 22 -9.44 23.60 2.77
C ARG A 22 -8.57 22.72 1.90
N MET A 23 -7.37 22.40 2.39
CA MET A 23 -6.39 21.67 1.60
C MET A 23 -6.79 20.21 1.37
N SER A 24 -7.66 19.63 2.21
CA SER A 24 -8.03 18.20 2.13
C SER A 24 -6.81 17.28 2.10
N VAL A 25 -5.80 17.65 2.92
CA VAL A 25 -4.51 16.97 3.02
C VAL A 25 -4.18 16.70 4.48
N VAL A 26 -3.71 15.49 4.74
CA VAL A 26 -3.16 15.07 6.03
C VAL A 26 -1.70 14.66 5.82
N ALA A 27 -0.78 15.36 6.47
CA ALA A 27 0.65 15.06 6.35
C ALA A 27 1.08 13.87 7.24
N GLU A 28 0.47 13.72 8.41
CA GLU A 28 0.76 12.64 9.35
C GLU A 28 -0.49 11.80 9.69
N PRO A 29 -1.13 11.12 8.71
CA PRO A 29 -2.20 10.15 8.95
C PRO A 29 -1.64 8.87 9.61
N LEU A 30 -1.14 9.03 10.83
CA LEU A 30 -0.82 7.94 11.73
C LEU A 30 -2.09 7.11 11.91
N GLY A 31 -1.91 5.80 11.88
CA GLY A 31 -3.03 4.88 11.89
C GLY A 31 -3.53 4.45 10.52
N LEU A 32 -3.19 5.07 9.36
CA LEU A 32 -3.79 4.61 8.07
C LEU A 32 -3.11 3.45 7.29
N THR A 33 -3.42 2.15 7.58
CA THR A 33 -2.87 0.97 6.82
C THR A 33 -3.83 0.16 5.95
N GLU A 34 -5.14 0.12 6.21
CA GLU A 34 -6.12 -0.60 5.39
C GLU A 34 -7.45 0.12 5.43
N ILE A 35 -8.30 -0.04 4.41
CA ILE A 35 -9.62 0.56 4.40
C ILE A 35 -10.64 -0.53 4.74
N THR A 36 -10.80 -0.83 6.03
CA THR A 36 -11.82 -1.76 6.52
C THR A 36 -12.78 -1.04 7.45
N VAL A 37 -14.07 -1.42 7.39
CA VAL A 37 -15.09 -0.79 8.23
C VAL A 37 -14.80 -1.12 9.69
N TYR A 38 -14.63 -0.11 10.52
CA TYR A 38 -14.39 -0.26 11.95
C TYR A 38 -15.67 -0.19 12.76
N TRP A 39 -16.47 0.83 12.47
CA TRP A 39 -17.81 0.97 12.99
C TRP A 39 -18.63 1.82 12.03
N GLU A 40 -19.94 1.73 12.17
CA GLU A 40 -20.89 2.57 11.45
C GLU A 40 -22.05 2.90 12.39
N THR A 41 -22.70 4.04 12.14
CA THR A 41 -23.87 4.44 12.91
C THR A 41 -25.12 3.72 12.40
N LYS A 42 -26.15 3.67 13.24
CA LYS A 42 -27.53 3.53 12.77
C LYS A 42 -27.86 4.68 11.79
N PRO A 43 -28.89 4.54 10.93
CA PRO A 43 -29.29 5.60 10.03
C PRO A 43 -29.59 6.91 10.78
N LEU A 44 -28.96 8.00 10.35
CA LEU A 44 -29.07 9.35 10.93
C LEU A 44 -29.93 10.29 10.07
N GLY A 45 -30.24 9.86 8.84
CA GLY A 45 -30.88 10.66 7.79
C GLY A 45 -29.87 11.08 6.72
N GLU A 46 -30.39 11.61 5.60
CA GLU A 46 -29.56 12.06 4.48
C GLU A 46 -28.62 13.20 4.90
N SER A 47 -27.42 13.22 4.34
CA SER A 47 -26.44 14.29 4.54
C SER A 47 -25.55 14.51 3.33
N ALA A 48 -25.36 15.77 2.96
CA ALA A 48 -24.32 16.22 2.03
C ALA A 48 -23.19 16.97 2.78
N THR A 49 -23.06 16.77 4.09
CA THR A 49 -22.07 17.46 4.92
C THR A 49 -20.90 16.56 5.29
N GLN A 50 -19.71 17.15 5.35
CA GLN A 50 -18.55 16.56 6.00
C GLN A 50 -18.73 16.70 7.51
N PRO A 51 -18.47 15.65 8.33
CA PRO A 51 -18.49 15.78 9.78
C PRO A 51 -17.33 16.66 10.28
N ALA A 52 -17.55 17.36 11.38
CA ALA A 52 -16.48 17.98 12.16
C ALA A 52 -16.09 17.07 13.33
N VAL A 53 -14.80 16.99 13.65
CA VAL A 53 -14.27 16.23 14.78
C VAL A 53 -13.49 17.18 15.68
N VAL A 54 -13.92 17.25 16.93
CA VAL A 54 -13.38 18.19 17.92
C VAL A 54 -13.20 17.46 19.25
N ASN A 55 -11.97 17.33 19.73
CA ASN A 55 -11.64 16.72 21.02
C ASN A 55 -12.28 15.33 21.22
N GLY A 56 -12.21 14.48 20.19
CA GLY A 56 -12.78 13.12 20.23
C GLY A 56 -14.32 13.09 20.16
N VAL A 57 -14.96 14.19 19.77
CA VAL A 57 -16.42 14.25 19.54
C VAL A 57 -16.69 14.55 18.08
N ILE A 58 -17.50 13.70 17.44
CA ILE A 58 -17.96 13.90 16.07
C ILE A 58 -19.27 14.68 16.10
N TYR A 59 -19.31 15.75 15.31
CA TYR A 59 -20.48 16.57 15.03
C TYR A 59 -20.86 16.41 13.56
N HIS A 60 -22.06 15.89 13.29
CA HIS A 60 -22.51 15.60 11.94
C HIS A 60 -23.94 16.08 11.71
N LEU A 61 -24.16 16.90 10.68
CA LEU A 61 -25.49 17.33 10.28
C LEU A 61 -26.10 16.24 9.39
N ALA A 62 -27.21 15.64 9.80
CA ALA A 62 -27.91 14.63 9.00
C ALA A 62 -29.39 14.61 9.34
N GLY A 63 -30.24 14.46 8.32
CA GLY A 63 -31.69 14.57 8.50
C GLY A 63 -32.08 15.88 9.22
N PRO A 64 -32.97 15.86 10.23
CA PRO A 64 -33.41 17.07 10.92
C PRO A 64 -32.36 17.69 11.86
N TYR A 65 -31.31 16.95 12.23
CA TYR A 65 -30.57 17.21 13.47
C TYR A 65 -29.08 17.48 13.23
N LEU A 66 -28.47 18.15 14.22
CA LEU A 66 -27.04 18.04 14.51
C LEU A 66 -26.84 16.84 15.44
N TRP A 67 -26.12 15.84 14.95
CA TRP A 67 -25.77 14.64 15.70
C TRP A 67 -24.43 14.81 16.39
N ARG A 68 -24.35 14.28 17.61
CA ARG A 68 -23.16 14.22 18.45
C ARG A 68 -22.83 12.76 18.75
N LEU A 69 -21.57 12.38 18.53
CA LEU A 69 -21.06 11.04 18.83
C LEU A 69 -19.70 11.17 19.52
N GLU A 70 -19.62 10.72 20.77
CA GLU A 70 -18.35 10.69 21.51
C GLU A 70 -17.53 9.45 21.18
N LEU A 71 -16.23 9.63 21.03
CA LEU A 71 -15.27 8.55 20.87
C LEU A 71 -14.52 8.27 22.18
N ASP A 72 -14.15 7.01 22.39
CA ASP A 72 -13.19 6.60 23.41
C ASP A 72 -11.75 6.80 22.93
N GLN A 73 -10.78 6.50 23.80
CA GLN A 73 -9.36 6.63 23.49
C GLN A 73 -8.88 5.71 22.36
N LEU A 74 -9.69 4.73 21.96
CA LEU A 74 -9.41 3.84 20.83
C LEU A 74 -10.18 4.24 19.57
N GLY A 75 -10.87 5.39 19.59
CA GLY A 75 -11.67 5.86 18.46
C GLY A 75 -13.00 5.11 18.30
N ARG A 76 -13.50 4.41 19.33
CA ARG A 76 -14.80 3.71 19.29
C ARG A 76 -15.91 4.60 19.83
N PRO A 77 -17.14 4.50 19.29
CA PRO A 77 -18.29 5.16 19.87
C PRO A 77 -18.50 4.77 21.35
N LYS A 78 -18.64 5.75 22.24
CA LYS A 78 -19.05 5.54 23.64
C LYS A 78 -20.56 5.27 23.80
N GLY A 79 -21.29 5.15 22.69
CA GLY A 79 -22.72 4.93 22.64
C GLY A 79 -23.27 5.20 21.23
N ASP A 80 -24.59 5.23 21.11
CA ASP A 80 -25.26 5.64 19.88
C ASP A 80 -25.10 7.17 19.66
N ALA A 81 -25.12 7.60 18.41
CA ALA A 81 -25.19 9.02 18.07
C ALA A 81 -26.47 9.65 18.64
N THR A 82 -26.34 10.83 19.24
CA THR A 82 -27.45 11.55 19.88
C THR A 82 -27.67 12.90 19.22
N ALA A 83 -28.93 13.27 18.99
CA ALA A 83 -29.26 14.60 18.51
C ALA A 83 -29.02 15.62 19.63
N VAL A 84 -28.43 16.77 19.28
CA VAL A 84 -28.28 17.90 20.22
C VAL A 84 -29.65 18.33 20.74
N THR A 85 -29.72 18.63 22.05
CA THR A 85 -30.94 18.97 22.76
C THR A 85 -30.89 20.39 23.32
N ASP A 86 -32.07 21.01 23.43
CA ASP A 86 -32.23 22.29 24.12
C ASP A 86 -31.92 22.08 25.62
N PRO A 87 -30.96 22.82 26.21
CA PRO A 87 -30.53 22.58 27.58
C PRO A 87 -31.61 22.89 28.63
N VAL A 88 -32.63 23.68 28.27
CA VAL A 88 -33.74 24.05 29.15
C VAL A 88 -34.94 23.12 28.94
N LYS A 89 -35.30 22.85 27.68
CA LYS A 89 -36.51 22.08 27.34
C LYS A 89 -36.27 20.58 27.21
N ALA A 90 -35.01 20.14 27.11
CA ALA A 90 -34.59 18.76 26.88
C ALA A 90 -35.16 18.11 25.60
N TYR A 91 -35.68 18.90 24.66
CA TYR A 91 -36.14 18.43 23.35
C TYR A 91 -35.00 18.46 22.33
N LYS A 92 -35.03 17.52 21.37
CA LYS A 92 -34.10 17.51 20.23
C LYS A 92 -34.33 18.76 19.38
N ILE A 93 -33.25 19.41 18.95
CA ILE A 93 -33.32 20.63 18.14
C ILE A 93 -33.29 20.25 16.66
N GLU A 94 -34.37 20.51 15.94
CA GLU A 94 -34.48 20.25 14.50
C GLU A 94 -33.86 21.40 13.68
N PHE A 95 -32.53 21.57 13.74
CA PHE A 95 -31.81 22.64 13.03
C PHE A 95 -32.11 22.69 11.52
N ASN A 96 -32.24 21.54 10.87
CA ASN A 96 -32.45 21.45 9.42
C ASN A 96 -33.93 21.53 9.01
N ARG A 97 -34.82 21.78 9.98
CA ARG A 97 -36.23 22.02 9.71
C ARG A 97 -36.51 23.52 9.80
N PRO A 98 -36.96 24.17 8.71
CA PRO A 98 -37.47 25.53 8.80
C PRO A 98 -38.74 25.57 9.67
N PRO A 99 -39.05 26.71 10.30
CA PRO A 99 -40.33 26.88 10.99
C PRO A 99 -41.52 26.53 10.07
N GLY A 100 -42.25 25.44 10.39
CA GLY A 100 -43.45 25.00 9.67
C GLY A 100 -43.23 24.34 8.29
N GLY A 101 -41.99 24.07 7.88
CA GLY A 101 -41.68 23.46 6.57
C GLY A 101 -41.04 22.06 6.63
N PRO A 102 -40.70 21.46 5.47
CA PRO A 102 -40.09 20.13 5.39
C PRO A 102 -38.62 20.15 5.79
N VAL A 103 -38.09 19.00 6.22
CA VAL A 103 -36.64 18.82 6.45
C VAL A 103 -35.91 18.94 5.12
N ILE A 104 -34.85 19.77 5.10
CA ILE A 104 -33.93 19.88 3.96
C ILE A 104 -32.66 19.14 4.32
N ALA A 105 -32.19 18.27 3.43
CA ALA A 105 -30.92 17.59 3.61
C ALA A 105 -29.79 18.64 3.76
N PRO A 106 -28.98 18.58 4.82
CA PRO A 106 -27.96 19.60 5.08
C PRO A 106 -26.85 19.55 4.02
N GLN A 107 -26.43 20.73 3.55
CA GLN A 107 -25.40 20.92 2.50
C GLN A 107 -24.23 21.81 2.97
N SER A 108 -24.31 22.35 4.20
CA SER A 108 -23.30 23.19 4.82
C SER A 108 -22.56 22.39 5.86
N SER A 109 -21.29 22.06 5.61
CA SER A 109 -20.46 21.40 6.63
C SER A 109 -20.21 22.35 7.80
N PRO A 110 -20.24 21.85 9.04
CA PRO A 110 -19.97 22.67 10.21
C PRO A 110 -18.50 23.12 10.27
N THR A 111 -18.29 24.32 10.81
CA THR A 111 -16.96 24.92 11.04
C THR A 111 -16.82 25.28 12.51
N TYR A 112 -15.81 24.73 13.17
CA TYR A 112 -15.48 24.97 14.57
C TYR A 112 -14.44 26.08 14.71
N SER A 113 -14.68 27.00 15.66
CA SER A 113 -13.71 27.99 16.13
C SER A 113 -13.05 27.49 17.42
N PRO A 114 -11.75 27.13 17.41
CA PRO A 114 -11.04 26.73 18.62
C PRO A 114 -11.00 27.83 19.69
N ASP A 115 -10.92 29.10 19.25
CA ASP A 115 -10.80 30.26 20.12
C ASP A 115 -12.06 30.48 20.97
N SER A 116 -13.25 30.34 20.39
CA SER A 116 -14.53 30.52 21.11
C SER A 116 -15.16 29.21 21.59
N GLY A 117 -14.78 28.08 21.02
CA GLY A 117 -15.43 26.79 21.28
C GLY A 117 -16.79 26.62 20.58
N VAL A 118 -17.07 27.42 19.56
CA VAL A 118 -18.37 27.45 18.86
C VAL A 118 -18.29 26.76 17.50
N LEU A 119 -19.29 25.93 17.22
CA LEU A 119 -19.53 25.29 15.94
C LEU A 119 -20.57 26.09 15.13
N TYR A 120 -20.20 26.53 13.94
CA TYR A 120 -21.05 27.31 13.04
C TYR A 120 -21.49 26.49 11.84
N PHE A 121 -22.76 26.58 11.46
CA PHE A 121 -23.28 25.90 10.27
C PHE A 121 -24.51 26.61 9.71
N GLY A 122 -24.63 26.62 8.38
CA GLY A 122 -25.79 27.15 7.68
C GLY A 122 -26.87 26.08 7.51
N THR A 123 -28.13 26.48 7.57
CA THR A 123 -29.26 25.60 7.24
C THR A 123 -30.10 26.24 6.13
N GLY A 124 -31.11 25.51 5.64
CA GLY A 124 -32.03 26.04 4.64
C GLY A 124 -32.72 27.34 5.10
N TYR A 125 -33.23 28.12 4.14
CA TYR A 125 -34.04 29.33 4.37
C TYR A 125 -33.35 30.49 5.10
N GLY A 126 -32.01 30.59 5.05
CA GLY A 126 -31.30 31.82 5.44
C GLY A 126 -30.86 31.86 6.90
N TRP A 127 -30.83 30.71 7.56
CA TRP A 127 -30.46 30.57 8.96
C TRP A 127 -29.00 30.14 9.12
N LEU A 128 -28.25 30.91 9.90
CA LEU A 128 -26.92 30.56 10.40
C LEU A 128 -27.04 30.20 11.88
N TRP A 129 -26.47 29.08 12.28
CA TRP A 129 -26.49 28.63 13.67
C TRP A 129 -25.08 28.65 14.26
N ALA A 130 -25.04 28.99 15.54
CA ALA A 130 -23.89 28.84 16.41
C ALA A 130 -24.27 27.86 17.53
N TYR A 131 -23.45 26.84 17.75
CA TYR A 131 -23.60 25.86 18.82
C TYR A 131 -22.32 25.80 19.65
N ASN A 132 -22.37 26.16 20.93
CA ASN A 132 -21.21 26.08 21.80
C ASN A 132 -21.00 24.63 22.26
N THR A 133 -19.88 24.02 21.88
CA THR A 133 -19.64 22.60 22.11
C THR A 133 -19.32 22.27 23.57
N ARG A 134 -18.94 23.28 24.37
CA ARG A 134 -18.57 23.15 25.79
C ARG A 134 -19.75 23.40 26.72
N GLU A 135 -20.51 24.46 26.45
CA GLU A 135 -21.60 24.94 27.31
C GLU A 135 -22.99 24.49 26.83
N GLY A 136 -23.11 24.00 25.59
CA GLY A 136 -24.34 23.43 25.05
C GLY A 136 -25.43 24.45 24.67
N TRP A 137 -25.17 25.75 24.82
CA TRP A 137 -26.07 26.78 24.29
C TRP A 137 -25.97 26.86 22.77
N TYR A 138 -27.03 27.38 22.15
CA TYR A 138 -27.09 27.62 20.72
C TYR A 138 -27.76 28.95 20.41
N ARG A 139 -27.41 29.55 19.28
CA ARG A 139 -27.98 30.81 18.79
C ARG A 139 -28.22 30.79 17.29
N PRO A 140 -29.41 31.18 16.82
CA PRO A 140 -29.64 31.46 15.42
C PRO A 140 -29.30 32.91 15.04
N ALA A 141 -28.91 33.11 13.80
CA ALA A 141 -28.99 34.37 13.07
C ALA A 141 -29.87 34.15 11.82
N GLU A 142 -30.94 34.93 11.73
CA GLU A 142 -31.77 35.03 10.52
C GLU A 142 -31.18 36.12 9.63
N LEU A 143 -30.64 35.75 8.48
CA LEU A 143 -30.00 36.70 7.57
C LEU A 143 -31.01 37.33 6.62
N ASP A 144 -31.56 36.55 5.70
CA ASP A 144 -32.65 36.94 4.79
C ASP A 144 -33.54 35.72 4.56
N LEU A 145 -34.80 35.79 5.00
CA LEU A 145 -35.78 34.72 4.92
C LEU A 145 -35.99 34.24 3.47
N GLY A 146 -35.99 32.92 3.27
CA GLY A 146 -36.28 32.28 1.98
C GLY A 146 -35.05 31.95 1.14
N CYS A 147 -33.90 32.59 1.38
CA CYS A 147 -32.67 32.32 0.63
C CYS A 147 -31.81 31.28 1.34
N PRO A 148 -31.56 30.08 0.76
CA PRO A 148 -30.73 29.08 1.41
C PRO A 148 -29.30 29.62 1.61
N ILE A 149 -28.73 29.43 2.80
CA ILE A 149 -27.29 29.59 2.99
C ILE A 149 -26.63 28.46 2.21
N VAL A 150 -25.73 28.82 1.31
CA VAL A 150 -25.03 27.87 0.48
C VAL A 150 -23.57 27.90 0.89
N GLY A 151 -23.11 26.76 1.39
CA GLY A 151 -21.70 26.57 1.71
C GLY A 151 -21.35 26.41 3.16
N SER A 152 -20.15 25.88 3.39
CA SER A 152 -19.60 25.72 4.73
C SER A 152 -19.06 27.08 5.21
N PRO A 153 -19.41 27.55 6.43
CA PRO A 153 -18.98 28.86 6.91
C PRO A 153 -17.45 28.98 6.96
N LEU A 154 -16.92 30.15 6.61
CA LEU A 154 -15.54 30.51 6.93
C LEU A 154 -15.55 31.31 8.24
N VAL A 155 -14.78 30.89 9.21
CA VAL A 155 -14.66 31.59 10.49
C VAL A 155 -13.28 32.24 10.58
N ILE A 156 -13.27 33.54 10.84
CA ILE A 156 -12.05 34.32 11.03
C ILE A 156 -12.07 34.85 12.46
N HIS A 157 -11.13 34.40 13.29
CA HIS A 157 -10.95 34.98 14.61
C HIS A 157 -10.12 36.27 14.51
N ASP A 158 -10.69 37.40 14.95
CA ASP A 158 -10.01 38.68 14.95
C ASP A 158 -10.40 39.51 16.18
N ARG A 159 -9.40 40.11 16.84
CA ARG A 159 -9.57 40.96 18.04
C ARG A 159 -10.44 40.32 19.14
N GLY A 160 -10.32 39.01 19.35
CA GLY A 160 -11.02 38.29 20.41
C GLY A 160 -12.50 38.00 20.11
N ARG A 161 -12.90 38.02 18.84
CA ARG A 161 -14.24 37.73 18.35
C ARG A 161 -14.18 36.84 17.13
N ASP A 162 -15.21 36.02 16.95
CA ASP A 162 -15.40 35.30 15.71
C ASP A 162 -16.16 36.16 14.69
N ILE A 163 -15.64 36.18 13.47
CA ILE A 163 -16.28 36.77 12.29
C ILE A 163 -16.65 35.61 11.37
N VAL A 164 -17.95 35.42 11.17
CA VAL A 164 -18.48 34.30 10.40
C VAL A 164 -18.89 34.80 9.02
N VAL A 165 -18.26 34.25 7.98
CA VAL A 165 -18.53 34.57 6.58
C VAL A 165 -19.36 33.45 5.96
N VAL A 166 -20.52 33.82 5.42
CA VAL A 166 -21.41 32.92 4.68
C VAL A 166 -21.94 33.61 3.44
N ALA A 167 -22.33 32.82 2.43
CA ALA A 167 -22.92 33.32 1.21
C ALA A 167 -24.32 32.75 1.00
N ASP A 168 -25.17 33.53 0.33
CA ASP A 168 -26.43 33.03 -0.20
C ASP A 168 -26.33 32.71 -1.69
N ARG A 169 -27.29 31.92 -2.18
CA ARG A 169 -27.42 31.60 -3.60
C ARG A 169 -28.76 32.15 -4.11
N PRO A 170 -28.76 33.24 -4.92
CA PRO A 170 -29.96 33.68 -5.61
C PRO A 170 -30.45 32.64 -6.63
N ASN A 171 -31.74 32.71 -6.99
CA ASN A 171 -32.32 31.82 -8.00
C ASN A 171 -31.62 31.99 -9.37
N TYR A 172 -31.49 30.90 -10.13
CA TYR A 172 -31.15 31.01 -11.56
C TYR A 172 -32.42 31.11 -12.44
N PRO A 173 -32.32 31.71 -13.65
CA PRO A 173 -33.44 31.79 -14.58
C PRO A 173 -34.06 30.42 -14.88
N GLY A 174 -35.38 30.29 -14.64
CA GLY A 174 -36.12 29.04 -14.81
C GLY A 174 -36.00 28.04 -13.64
N GLU A 175 -35.34 28.41 -12.52
CA GLU A 175 -35.37 27.60 -11.29
C GLU A 175 -36.78 27.56 -10.67
N GLU A 176 -37.55 28.62 -10.87
CA GLU A 176 -38.91 28.79 -10.32
C GLU A 176 -39.94 27.88 -11.01
N ASP A 177 -39.62 27.41 -12.23
CA ASP A 177 -40.46 26.51 -13.03
C ASP A 177 -40.17 25.02 -12.75
N ARG A 178 -39.18 24.70 -11.90
CA ARG A 178 -38.80 23.31 -11.59
C ARG A 178 -39.57 22.78 -10.37
N PRO A 179 -40.19 21.58 -10.45
CA PRO A 179 -40.95 21.07 -9.32
C PRO A 179 -40.03 20.44 -8.25
N VAL A 180 -40.29 20.85 -7.00
CA VAL A 180 -40.03 20.18 -5.71
C VAL A 180 -38.69 20.45 -4.97
N GLY A 181 -38.83 20.94 -3.72
CA GLY A 181 -37.95 20.61 -2.60
C GLY A 181 -36.93 21.64 -2.12
N ARG A 182 -36.65 22.70 -2.90
CA ARG A 182 -35.67 23.73 -2.53
C ARG A 182 -36.33 25.09 -2.26
N PRO A 183 -35.89 25.84 -1.23
CA PRO A 183 -36.31 27.23 -1.01
C PRO A 183 -35.83 28.12 -2.17
N LEU A 184 -36.77 28.84 -2.78
CA LEU A 184 -36.48 29.85 -3.78
C LEU A 184 -35.95 31.12 -3.08
N CYS A 185 -34.85 31.67 -3.59
CA CYS A 185 -34.32 32.97 -3.20
C CYS A 185 -34.73 34.04 -4.24
N PRO A 186 -35.79 34.84 -3.99
CA PRO A 186 -36.40 35.75 -4.97
C PRO A 186 -35.59 37.05 -5.19
N ARG A 187 -34.25 36.97 -5.15
CA ARG A 187 -33.33 38.12 -5.27
C ARG A 187 -32.53 38.05 -6.57
N SER A 188 -32.26 39.21 -7.15
CA SER A 188 -31.48 39.40 -8.38
C SER A 188 -30.01 39.82 -8.16
N HIS A 189 -29.54 39.79 -6.91
CA HIS A 189 -28.18 40.15 -6.52
C HIS A 189 -27.64 39.10 -5.54
N GLY A 190 -26.31 38.87 -5.55
CA GLY A 190 -25.64 38.02 -4.59
C GLY A 190 -25.29 38.79 -3.31
N LYS A 191 -25.25 38.11 -2.16
CA LYS A 191 -24.66 38.66 -0.94
C LYS A 191 -23.67 37.71 -0.27
N VAL A 192 -22.53 38.28 0.14
CA VAL A 192 -21.64 37.68 1.12
C VAL A 192 -21.88 38.36 2.46
N TRP A 193 -22.31 37.59 3.45
CA TRP A 193 -22.61 38.06 4.79
C TRP A 193 -21.39 37.94 5.69
N VAL A 194 -21.18 38.95 6.51
CA VAL A 194 -20.13 39.04 7.53
C VAL A 194 -20.84 39.20 8.87
N VAL A 195 -20.94 38.12 9.64
CA VAL A 195 -21.73 38.05 10.87
C VAL A 195 -20.81 38.05 12.09
N GLN A 196 -21.19 38.82 13.11
CA GLN A 196 -20.44 39.01 14.36
C GLN A 196 -21.36 38.81 15.57
N GLY A 197 -20.77 38.47 16.72
CA GLY A 197 -21.46 38.42 18.02
C GLY A 197 -22.25 37.14 18.28
N LEU A 198 -22.12 36.12 17.42
CA LEU A 198 -22.69 34.79 17.63
C LEU A 198 -21.88 33.93 18.61
N ASP A 199 -20.63 34.28 18.86
CA ASP A 199 -19.67 33.58 19.72
C ASP A 199 -19.95 33.72 21.22
N ARG A 200 -20.85 34.63 21.60
CA ARG A 200 -21.20 34.93 22.99
C ARG A 200 -22.71 34.93 23.18
N PRO A 201 -23.25 34.40 24.29
CA PRO A 201 -24.70 34.30 24.50
C PRO A 201 -25.39 35.67 24.59
N ASP A 202 -24.76 36.64 25.26
CA ASP A 202 -25.37 37.93 25.61
C ASP A 202 -25.07 39.07 24.61
N ASP A 203 -24.20 38.83 23.62
CA ASP A 203 -23.87 39.85 22.62
C ASP A 203 -25.02 40.03 21.60
N VAL A 204 -25.15 41.23 21.07
CA VAL A 204 -26.07 41.52 19.96
C VAL A 204 -25.47 40.98 18.67
N VAL A 205 -26.22 40.12 17.96
CA VAL A 205 -25.84 39.65 16.63
C VAL A 205 -25.87 40.83 15.67
N ARG A 206 -24.76 41.06 14.96
CA ARG A 206 -24.62 42.12 13.95
C ARG A 206 -24.11 41.51 12.67
N TRP A 207 -24.48 42.11 11.55
CA TRP A 207 -23.97 41.68 10.27
C TRP A 207 -23.76 42.85 9.32
N GLN A 208 -22.73 42.72 8.49
CA GLN A 208 -22.52 43.50 7.28
C GLN A 208 -22.69 42.59 6.08
N ASN A 209 -22.85 43.15 4.88
CA ASN A 209 -22.78 42.35 3.67
C ASN A 209 -22.02 43.08 2.55
N TYR A 210 -21.42 42.27 1.70
CA TYR A 210 -20.99 42.69 0.37
C TYR A 210 -22.12 42.32 -0.58
N GLN A 211 -22.84 43.33 -1.07
CA GLN A 211 -23.93 43.18 -2.00
C GLN A 211 -23.49 43.75 -3.35
N ALA A 212 -23.60 42.95 -4.41
CA ALA A 212 -23.24 43.37 -5.75
C ALA A 212 -24.14 42.73 -6.82
N PRO A 213 -24.26 43.37 -8.02
CA PRO A 213 -25.01 42.81 -9.13
C PRO A 213 -24.48 41.43 -9.58
N THR A 214 -25.35 40.57 -10.13
CA THR A 214 -24.94 39.26 -10.70
C THR A 214 -24.40 39.38 -12.13
N THR A 215 -23.77 40.49 -12.50
CA THR A 215 -23.16 40.73 -13.83
C THR A 215 -21.70 41.15 -13.68
N LYS A 216 -20.86 40.76 -14.64
CA LYS A 216 -19.43 41.12 -14.71
C LYS A 216 -19.20 42.50 -15.31
N GLN A 217 -20.22 43.07 -15.95
CA GLN A 217 -20.19 44.42 -16.51
C GLN A 217 -19.97 45.48 -15.42
N ALA A 218 -20.42 45.18 -14.20
CA ALA A 218 -20.08 45.93 -13.02
C ALA A 218 -18.71 45.44 -12.48
N GLU A 219 -17.79 46.38 -12.24
CA GLU A 219 -16.45 46.07 -11.72
C GLU A 219 -16.53 45.34 -10.37
N ASP A 220 -17.45 45.77 -9.51
CA ASP A 220 -17.72 45.20 -8.19
C ASP A 220 -18.68 44.00 -8.21
N GLY A 221 -19.24 43.67 -9.39
CA GLY A 221 -20.25 42.64 -9.58
C GLY A 221 -19.73 41.22 -9.35
N PHE A 222 -20.65 40.29 -9.07
CA PHE A 222 -20.33 38.87 -8.94
C PHE A 222 -20.29 38.13 -10.29
N GLY A 223 -20.92 38.66 -11.34
CA GLY A 223 -21.04 37.93 -12.62
C GLY A 223 -21.95 36.69 -12.58
N GLY A 224 -22.58 36.40 -11.43
CA GLY A 224 -23.28 35.16 -11.17
C GLY A 224 -23.90 35.04 -9.78
N TYR A 225 -24.36 33.83 -9.45
CA TYR A 225 -24.72 33.44 -8.08
C TYR A 225 -23.46 33.02 -7.30
N ILE A 226 -23.42 33.27 -5.99
CA ILE A 226 -22.22 33.04 -5.19
C ILE A 226 -22.07 31.54 -4.90
N THR A 227 -20.84 31.02 -4.97
CA THR A 227 -20.55 29.61 -4.71
C THR A 227 -20.31 29.32 -3.22
N PRO A 228 -20.60 28.09 -2.76
CA PRO A 228 -20.58 27.68 -1.34
C PRO A 228 -19.24 27.69 -0.57
N SER A 229 -18.20 28.35 -1.03
CA SER A 229 -16.86 28.15 -0.46
C SER A 229 -16.02 29.41 -0.48
N ALA A 230 -15.55 29.80 0.70
CA ALA A 230 -14.54 30.83 0.89
C ALA A 230 -13.32 30.23 1.57
N VAL A 231 -12.15 30.71 1.19
CA VAL A 231 -10.86 30.35 1.79
C VAL A 231 -10.19 31.57 2.40
N SER A 232 -9.51 31.38 3.51
CA SER A 232 -8.74 32.45 4.15
C SER A 232 -7.66 32.99 3.21
N ALA A 233 -7.46 34.31 3.20
CA ALA A 233 -6.35 34.95 2.51
C ALA A 233 -5.48 35.74 3.50
N PRO A 234 -4.20 36.03 3.19
CA PRO A 234 -3.38 36.93 3.98
C PRO A 234 -4.10 38.25 4.25
N VAL A 235 -3.77 38.94 5.33
CA VAL A 235 -4.38 40.24 5.62
C VAL A 235 -4.10 41.26 4.50
N HIS A 236 -5.07 42.13 4.23
CA HIS A 236 -4.90 43.26 3.32
C HIS A 236 -4.62 44.52 4.15
N GLY A 237 -3.34 44.91 4.22
CA GLY A 237 -2.88 45.88 5.22
C GLY A 237 -3.05 45.31 6.62
N LEU A 238 -3.99 45.86 7.40
CA LEU A 238 -4.38 45.31 8.70
C LEU A 238 -5.70 44.54 8.66
N ASN A 239 -6.41 44.53 7.54
CA ASN A 239 -7.76 44.01 7.45
C ASN A 239 -7.76 42.50 7.16
N PRO A 240 -8.53 41.67 7.88
CA PRO A 240 -8.74 40.28 7.52
C PRO A 240 -9.30 40.18 6.10
N SER A 241 -8.97 39.13 5.36
CA SER A 241 -9.46 38.95 4.00
C SER A 241 -9.63 37.49 3.62
N PHE A 242 -10.42 37.24 2.58
CA PHE A 242 -10.71 35.90 2.07
C PHE A 242 -11.01 35.96 0.58
N VAL A 243 -10.95 34.80 -0.08
CA VAL A 243 -11.36 34.64 -1.47
C VAL A 243 -12.65 33.84 -1.52
N VAL A 244 -13.58 34.28 -2.36
CA VAL A 244 -14.87 33.63 -2.61
C VAL A 244 -15.15 33.61 -4.11
N GLY A 245 -15.82 32.56 -4.59
CA GLY A 245 -16.24 32.45 -5.97
C GLY A 245 -17.70 32.84 -6.21
N ALA A 246 -17.97 33.22 -7.44
CA ALA A 246 -19.30 33.30 -8.00
C ALA A 246 -19.37 32.46 -9.27
N ASP A 247 -20.41 31.65 -9.38
CA ASP A 247 -20.76 30.83 -10.54
C ASP A 247 -21.83 31.57 -11.35
N GLY A 248 -21.53 31.85 -12.62
CA GLY A 248 -22.25 32.90 -13.34
C GLY A 248 -22.85 32.56 -14.68
N PHE A 249 -23.93 33.30 -14.98
CA PHE A 249 -24.58 33.36 -16.30
C PHE A 249 -23.62 33.90 -17.37
N GLU A 250 -22.69 34.76 -16.96
CA GLU A 250 -21.65 35.36 -17.80
C GLU A 250 -20.27 34.68 -17.57
N GLY A 251 -20.28 33.45 -17.06
CA GLY A 251 -19.11 32.74 -16.53
C GLY A 251 -18.80 33.09 -15.07
N GLY A 252 -17.87 32.39 -14.45
CA GLY A 252 -17.55 32.57 -13.03
C GLY A 252 -16.55 33.68 -12.75
N ARG A 253 -16.53 34.18 -11.51
CA ARG A 253 -15.64 35.24 -11.02
C ARG A 253 -15.13 34.90 -9.63
N ALA A 254 -13.81 34.93 -9.43
CA ALA A 254 -13.19 34.78 -8.11
C ALA A 254 -12.92 36.19 -7.56
N ILE A 255 -13.32 36.45 -6.33
CA ILE A 255 -13.22 37.78 -5.71
C ILE A 255 -12.51 37.65 -4.37
N ARG A 256 -11.49 38.48 -4.15
CA ARG A 256 -10.92 38.69 -2.83
C ARG A 256 -11.61 39.86 -2.16
N LEU A 257 -12.20 39.60 -0.99
CA LEU A 257 -12.82 40.61 -0.13
C LEU A 257 -11.96 40.80 1.13
N ALA A 258 -11.79 42.04 1.54
CA ALA A 258 -11.20 42.39 2.83
C ALA A 258 -12.25 43.05 3.74
N LEU A 259 -12.06 42.90 5.05
CA LEU A 259 -12.99 43.35 6.08
C LEU A 259 -12.43 44.56 6.81
N ASP A 260 -13.03 45.73 6.62
CA ASP A 260 -12.51 46.97 7.21
C ASP A 260 -12.70 46.99 8.73
N ARG A 261 -11.60 46.73 9.46
CA ARG A 261 -11.54 46.73 10.93
C ARG A 261 -11.99 48.04 11.57
N ASN A 262 -11.95 49.15 10.84
CA ASN A 262 -12.31 50.46 11.35
C ASN A 262 -13.76 50.85 11.01
N ASN A 263 -14.44 50.01 10.23
CA ASN A 263 -15.81 50.22 9.79
C ASN A 263 -16.66 48.97 10.01
N ASP A 264 -16.63 48.45 11.25
CA ASP A 264 -17.42 47.29 11.68
C ASP A 264 -17.28 46.07 10.75
N TYR A 265 -16.06 45.84 10.24
CA TYR A 265 -15.75 44.76 9.29
C TYR A 265 -16.56 44.81 8.00
N ARG A 266 -16.99 46.01 7.57
CA ARG A 266 -17.65 46.19 6.28
C ARG A 266 -16.76 45.62 5.16
N PRO A 267 -17.27 44.67 4.35
CA PRO A 267 -16.48 44.06 3.30
C PRO A 267 -16.28 45.01 2.13
N TYR A 268 -15.09 44.98 1.53
CA TYR A 268 -14.77 45.69 0.29
C TYR A 268 -13.89 44.83 -0.61
N MET A 269 -14.00 45.04 -1.92
CA MET A 269 -13.27 44.28 -2.92
C MET A 269 -11.79 44.69 -2.98
N VAL A 270 -10.91 43.70 -3.09
CA VAL A 270 -9.46 43.88 -3.27
C VAL A 270 -9.06 43.60 -4.71
N TRP A 271 -9.48 42.47 -5.27
CA TRP A 271 -9.28 42.10 -6.67
C TRP A 271 -10.34 41.09 -7.11
N ALA A 272 -10.52 40.95 -8.43
CA ALA A 272 -11.34 39.92 -9.05
C ALA A 272 -10.63 39.26 -10.25
N VAL A 273 -10.90 37.97 -10.49
CA VAL A 273 -10.43 37.21 -11.64
C VAL A 273 -11.62 36.58 -12.36
N ASP A 274 -11.74 36.86 -13.66
CA ASP A 274 -12.87 36.44 -14.49
C ASP A 274 -12.55 35.18 -15.30
N GLY A 275 -13.45 34.18 -15.23
CA GLY A 275 -13.45 32.99 -16.06
C GLY A 275 -14.61 32.97 -17.07
N PRO A 276 -14.43 32.38 -18.27
CA PRO A 276 -15.45 32.33 -19.31
C PRO A 276 -16.58 31.31 -19.03
N ALA A 277 -16.45 30.49 -17.99
CA ALA A 277 -17.42 29.47 -17.60
C ALA A 277 -17.73 29.57 -16.12
N GLY A 278 -18.96 29.21 -15.76
CA GLY A 278 -19.45 29.20 -14.37
C GLY A 278 -18.57 28.35 -13.46
N PHE A 279 -18.49 28.62 -12.17
CA PHE A 279 -17.61 27.91 -11.24
C PHE A 279 -18.24 26.66 -10.64
N ALA A 280 -17.43 25.61 -10.57
CA ALA A 280 -17.74 24.32 -9.99
C ALA A 280 -17.61 24.31 -8.46
N GLY A 281 -18.10 25.37 -7.81
CA GLY A 281 -18.65 25.28 -6.46
C GLY A 281 -17.72 25.07 -5.27
N ASN A 282 -16.40 25.23 -5.35
CA ASN A 282 -15.51 24.89 -4.23
C ASN A 282 -14.09 25.49 -4.42
N PHE A 283 -13.52 26.08 -3.35
CA PHE A 283 -12.23 26.81 -3.35
C PHE A 283 -11.28 26.20 -2.33
N THR A 284 -9.99 26.17 -2.66
CA THR A 284 -8.90 25.74 -1.78
C THR A 284 -7.70 26.67 -1.95
N THR A 285 -6.72 26.62 -1.04
CA THR A 285 -5.50 27.43 -1.14
C THR A 285 -4.29 26.75 -0.52
N ASP A 286 -3.11 26.98 -1.10
CA ASP A 286 -1.82 26.62 -0.50
C ASP A 286 -1.25 27.73 0.42
N GLY A 287 -2.02 28.81 0.66
CA GLY A 287 -1.60 30.01 1.38
C GLY A 287 -0.89 31.05 0.52
N THR A 288 -0.53 30.73 -0.72
CA THR A 288 0.06 31.65 -1.72
C THR A 288 -0.91 31.95 -2.85
N ASN A 289 -1.60 30.92 -3.34
CA ASN A 289 -2.56 30.94 -4.43
C ASN A 289 -3.90 30.34 -3.96
N ALA A 290 -5.00 30.88 -4.46
CA ALA A 290 -6.29 30.22 -4.42
C ALA A 290 -6.47 29.36 -5.68
N TYR A 291 -7.09 28.20 -5.53
CA TYR A 291 -7.42 27.28 -6.62
C TYR A 291 -8.90 26.93 -6.60
N TRP A 292 -9.49 26.79 -7.78
CA TRP A 292 -10.89 26.39 -7.95
C TRP A 292 -11.11 25.77 -9.33
N MET A 293 -12.26 25.13 -9.51
CA MET A 293 -12.64 24.54 -10.78
C MET A 293 -13.77 25.33 -11.45
N ASP A 294 -13.81 25.31 -12.78
CA ASP A 294 -15.00 25.73 -13.53
C ASP A 294 -15.87 24.56 -13.99
N THR A 295 -17.07 24.90 -14.46
CA THR A 295 -18.09 23.96 -14.94
C THR A 295 -17.74 23.31 -16.27
N ARG A 296 -16.63 23.70 -16.91
CA ARG A 296 -16.03 23.02 -18.07
C ARG A 296 -14.88 22.10 -17.67
N GLY A 297 -14.55 22.01 -16.37
CA GLY A 297 -13.44 21.20 -15.86
C GLY A 297 -12.08 21.87 -15.96
N HIS A 298 -12.00 23.20 -16.14
CA HIS A 298 -10.71 23.89 -16.07
C HIS A 298 -10.33 24.13 -14.61
N LEU A 299 -9.06 23.89 -14.30
CA LEU A 299 -8.46 24.21 -13.01
C LEU A 299 -7.92 25.63 -13.08
N TRP A 300 -8.45 26.52 -12.24
CA TRP A 300 -8.08 27.92 -12.15
C TRP A 300 -7.19 28.17 -10.94
N GLY A 301 -6.34 29.18 -11.03
CA GLY A 301 -5.47 29.62 -9.96
C GLY A 301 -5.25 31.12 -9.97
N ALA A 302 -5.10 31.72 -8.79
CA ALA A 302 -4.71 33.12 -8.66
C ALA A 302 -3.95 33.38 -7.36
N THR A 303 -2.88 34.17 -7.43
CA THR A 303 -2.11 34.61 -6.26
C THR A 303 -3.00 35.39 -5.29
N LEU A 304 -2.98 35.03 -4.01
CA LEU A 304 -3.84 35.66 -3.01
C LEU A 304 -3.55 37.15 -2.88
N HIS A 305 -2.28 37.55 -2.98
CA HIS A 305 -1.88 38.95 -2.78
C HIS A 305 -2.39 39.90 -3.85
N LYS A 306 -2.27 39.52 -5.13
CA LYS A 306 -2.49 40.44 -6.26
C LYS A 306 -3.52 39.96 -7.28
N GLY A 307 -4.00 38.72 -7.18
CA GLY A 307 -4.89 38.13 -8.16
C GLY A 307 -4.23 37.86 -9.51
N HIS A 308 -2.89 37.75 -9.56
CA HIS A 308 -2.15 37.34 -10.76
C HIS A 308 -2.16 35.82 -10.94
N GLU A 309 -1.91 35.34 -12.15
CA GLU A 309 -1.75 33.91 -12.44
C GLU A 309 -0.64 33.27 -11.59
N PRO A 310 -0.76 31.98 -11.21
CA PRO A 310 0.27 31.26 -10.49
C PRO A 310 1.57 31.19 -11.32
N THR A 311 2.71 31.16 -10.63
CA THR A 311 4.00 31.08 -11.30
C THR A 311 4.12 29.79 -12.13
N GLY A 312 4.59 29.90 -13.37
CA GLY A 312 4.74 28.77 -14.28
C GLY A 312 3.47 28.42 -15.07
N TRP A 313 2.30 28.95 -14.67
CA TRP A 313 1.08 28.78 -15.45
C TRP A 313 1.11 29.77 -16.62
N GLY A 314 0.92 29.27 -17.84
CA GLY A 314 0.90 30.13 -19.04
C GLY A 314 -0.35 31.03 -19.16
N THR A 315 -1.39 30.75 -18.36
CA THR A 315 -2.60 31.57 -18.16
C THR A 315 -3.18 31.29 -16.77
N TYR A 316 -4.26 31.97 -16.36
CA TYR A 316 -4.99 31.68 -15.11
C TYR A 316 -5.57 30.25 -14.99
N SER A 317 -5.63 29.46 -16.07
CA SER A 317 -6.26 28.14 -16.00
C SER A 317 -5.60 27.05 -16.83
N ILE A 318 -5.85 25.80 -16.42
CA ILE A 318 -5.38 24.57 -17.04
C ILE A 318 -6.60 23.75 -17.51
N PRO A 319 -6.70 23.42 -18.81
CA PRO A 319 -7.83 22.68 -19.37
C PRO A 319 -7.72 21.17 -19.09
N LEU A 320 -8.12 20.73 -17.88
CA LEU A 320 -7.96 19.33 -17.47
C LEU A 320 -8.58 18.30 -18.44
N PRO A 321 -9.79 18.51 -19.03
CA PRO A 321 -10.34 17.56 -19.98
C PRO A 321 -9.44 17.36 -21.19
N ALA A 322 -8.90 18.45 -21.74
CA ALA A 322 -8.00 18.37 -22.90
C ALA A 322 -6.72 17.59 -22.57
N LEU A 323 -6.18 17.77 -21.36
CA LEU A 323 -4.98 17.04 -20.90
C LEU A 323 -5.19 15.52 -20.84
N ILE A 324 -6.42 15.07 -20.56
CA ILE A 324 -6.76 13.63 -20.49
C ILE A 324 -7.46 13.13 -21.77
N GLY A 325 -7.44 13.91 -22.86
CA GLY A 325 -8.07 13.56 -24.13
C GLY A 325 -9.60 13.51 -24.11
N ALA A 326 -10.24 14.19 -23.16
CA ALA A 326 -11.69 14.37 -23.08
C ALA A 326 -12.12 15.70 -23.72
N LYS A 327 -13.38 15.78 -24.20
CA LYS A 327 -13.92 16.99 -24.83
C LYS A 327 -14.62 17.93 -23.84
N ALA A 328 -15.16 17.40 -22.75
CA ALA A 328 -15.79 18.19 -21.70
C ALA A 328 -15.79 17.43 -20.36
N ALA A 329 -15.81 18.15 -19.25
CA ALA A 329 -16.07 17.60 -17.92
C ALA A 329 -16.85 18.60 -17.06
N PHE A 330 -17.49 18.08 -16.02
CA PHE A 330 -18.11 18.89 -14.98
C PHE A 330 -17.46 18.54 -13.64
N THR A 331 -17.34 19.46 -12.71
CA THR A 331 -16.92 19.11 -11.35
C THR A 331 -17.67 19.98 -10.36
N ASN A 332 -17.66 19.61 -9.09
CA ASN A 332 -18.24 20.39 -8.00
C ASN A 332 -17.48 20.18 -6.67
N THR A 333 -16.25 19.66 -6.71
CA THR A 333 -15.44 19.25 -5.55
C THR A 333 -14.18 20.11 -5.44
N GLU A 334 -13.72 20.32 -4.20
CA GLU A 334 -12.46 21.02 -3.91
C GLU A 334 -11.28 20.15 -4.38
N PRO A 335 -10.24 20.69 -5.04
CA PRO A 335 -8.98 19.98 -5.19
C PRO A 335 -8.34 19.68 -3.83
N ALA A 336 -7.63 18.57 -3.70
CA ALA A 336 -6.68 18.39 -2.61
C ALA A 336 -5.36 19.08 -2.98
N VAL A 337 -4.80 19.84 -2.04
CA VAL A 337 -3.62 20.69 -2.25
C VAL A 337 -2.47 20.20 -1.38
N GLU A 338 -1.51 19.50 -1.97
CA GLU A 338 -0.29 19.08 -1.28
C GLU A 338 0.81 20.11 -1.52
N VAL A 339 1.35 20.70 -0.45
CA VAL A 339 2.58 21.49 -0.52
C VAL A 339 3.74 20.62 -0.05
N ARG A 340 4.56 20.18 -1.00
CA ARG A 340 5.71 19.32 -0.79
C ARG A 340 6.95 20.17 -0.63
N GLN A 341 7.82 19.84 0.34
CA GLN A 341 9.16 20.42 0.36
C GLN A 341 10.03 19.69 -0.67
N THR A 342 10.81 20.41 -1.46
CA THR A 342 11.85 19.86 -2.36
C THR A 342 13.22 20.53 -2.05
N PRO A 343 14.36 20.01 -2.53
CA PRO A 343 15.65 20.69 -2.35
C PRO A 343 15.68 22.12 -2.89
N ASP A 344 14.85 22.39 -3.91
CA ASP A 344 14.76 23.68 -4.61
C ASP A 344 13.69 24.61 -4.00
N GLY A 345 12.90 24.13 -3.03
CA GLY A 345 11.88 24.90 -2.32
C GLY A 345 10.54 24.16 -2.20
N PRO A 346 9.49 24.81 -1.69
CA PRO A 346 8.15 24.21 -1.66
C PRO A 346 7.53 24.13 -3.07
N GLU A 347 6.94 22.98 -3.39
CA GLU A 347 6.19 22.72 -4.62
C GLU A 347 4.74 22.32 -4.31
N THR A 348 3.79 22.92 -5.03
CA THR A 348 2.36 22.64 -4.87
C THR A 348 1.90 21.59 -5.89
N HIS A 349 1.33 20.49 -5.42
CA HIS A 349 0.67 19.45 -6.21
C HIS A 349 -0.85 19.50 -5.97
N LEU A 350 -1.63 19.37 -7.04
CA LEU A 350 -3.08 19.47 -7.01
C LEU A 350 -3.71 18.16 -7.47
N TYR A 351 -4.53 17.55 -6.62
CA TYR A 351 -5.29 16.35 -6.95
C TYR A 351 -6.76 16.72 -7.15
N VAL A 352 -7.33 16.31 -8.28
CA VAL A 352 -8.65 16.77 -8.72
C VAL A 352 -9.53 15.57 -9.10
N THR A 353 -10.78 15.59 -8.65
CA THR A 353 -11.83 14.70 -9.14
C THR A 353 -12.67 15.43 -10.20
N LEU A 354 -12.73 14.85 -11.40
CA LEU A 354 -13.59 15.27 -12.49
C LEU A 354 -14.83 14.37 -12.53
N ARG A 355 -16.00 14.97 -12.61
CA ARG A 355 -17.29 14.29 -12.73
C ARG A 355 -17.80 14.37 -14.17
N ASN A 356 -18.69 13.46 -14.53
CA ASN A 356 -19.44 13.51 -15.79
C ASN A 356 -18.57 13.96 -16.98
N TYR A 357 -17.44 13.28 -17.24
CA TYR A 357 -16.58 13.64 -18.37
C TYR A 357 -17.09 12.97 -19.65
N SER A 358 -16.96 13.64 -20.78
CA SER A 358 -17.38 13.13 -22.08
C SER A 358 -16.26 13.22 -23.10
N ASP A 359 -15.98 12.11 -23.77
CA ASP A 359 -15.09 12.05 -24.93
C ASP A 359 -15.82 12.52 -26.23
N THR A 360 -17.15 12.66 -26.19
CA THR A 360 -17.98 12.98 -27.36
C THR A 360 -18.53 14.40 -27.37
N GLY A 361 -18.60 15.07 -26.21
CA GLY A 361 -19.13 16.43 -26.08
C GLY A 361 -20.66 16.50 -25.95
N ALA A 362 -21.33 15.38 -25.67
CA ALA A 362 -22.77 15.35 -25.39
C ALA A 362 -23.12 16.10 -24.09
N GLY A 363 -24.36 16.61 -23.99
CA GLY A 363 -24.83 17.47 -22.90
C GLY A 363 -24.62 16.87 -21.51
N LEU A 364 -23.75 17.50 -20.71
CA LEU A 364 -23.39 17.06 -19.35
C LEU A 364 -24.43 17.42 -18.28
N ARG A 365 -25.54 18.06 -18.66
CA ARG A 365 -26.51 18.71 -17.76
C ARG A 365 -27.89 18.02 -17.69
N ASP A 366 -28.15 17.02 -18.52
CA ASP A 366 -29.48 16.39 -18.63
C ASP A 366 -29.49 14.99 -17.96
N GLY A 367 -29.90 14.93 -16.68
CA GLY A 367 -30.20 13.67 -15.97
C GLY A 367 -29.40 13.42 -14.69
N PRO A 368 -29.89 12.54 -13.77
CA PRO A 368 -29.21 12.23 -12.52
C PRO A 368 -27.88 11.56 -12.85
N THR A 369 -26.78 12.23 -12.50
CA THR A 369 -25.39 11.77 -12.67
C THR A 369 -25.05 11.33 -14.10
N GLY A 370 -24.53 12.27 -14.90
CA GLY A 370 -23.94 12.01 -16.22
C GLY A 370 -22.77 11.02 -16.21
N SER A 371 -22.06 10.92 -17.33
CA SER A 371 -21.03 9.93 -17.69
C SER A 371 -19.97 9.60 -16.61
N ASP A 372 -19.13 8.58 -16.88
CA ASP A 372 -18.07 8.15 -15.95
C ASP A 372 -17.17 9.33 -15.48
N GLY A 373 -16.50 9.18 -14.33
CA GLY A 373 -15.61 10.22 -13.75
C GLY A 373 -14.13 10.06 -14.09
N ALA A 374 -13.28 10.97 -13.64
CA ALA A 374 -11.82 10.82 -13.71
C ALA A 374 -11.12 11.44 -12.50
N VAL A 375 -9.94 10.93 -12.16
CA VAL A 375 -9.04 11.53 -11.16
C VAL A 375 -7.79 12.01 -11.87
N VAL A 376 -7.31 13.19 -11.52
CA VAL A 376 -6.18 13.87 -12.18
C VAL A 376 -5.21 14.40 -11.12
N ALA A 377 -3.91 14.26 -11.37
CA ALA A 377 -2.85 14.90 -10.59
C ALA A 377 -2.08 15.91 -11.44
N ILE A 378 -1.93 17.13 -10.92
CA ILE A 378 -1.31 18.27 -11.58
C ILE A 378 -0.14 18.78 -10.74
N GLY A 379 1.00 19.04 -11.38
CA GLY A 379 2.19 19.62 -10.73
C GLY A 379 2.13 21.14 -10.63
N SER A 380 3.18 21.70 -10.02
CA SER A 380 3.26 23.13 -9.67
C SER A 380 3.21 24.05 -10.90
N SER A 381 3.77 23.63 -12.03
CA SER A 381 3.76 24.40 -13.29
C SER A 381 2.51 24.14 -14.15
N GLY A 382 1.56 23.36 -13.65
CA GLY A 382 0.32 23.01 -14.35
C GLY A 382 0.43 21.80 -15.28
N GLU A 383 1.53 21.06 -15.18
CA GLU A 383 1.77 19.85 -15.96
C GLU A 383 0.95 18.65 -15.44
N LEU A 384 0.42 17.86 -16.36
CA LEU A 384 -0.24 16.60 -16.04
C LEU A 384 0.77 15.58 -15.54
N LYS A 385 0.56 15.06 -14.33
CA LYS A 385 1.41 14.02 -13.75
C LYS A 385 0.87 12.61 -14.01
N TRP A 386 -0.39 12.38 -13.66
CA TRP A 386 -1.12 11.15 -14.00
C TRP A 386 -2.62 11.41 -13.96
N TYR A 387 -3.39 10.50 -14.54
CA TYR A 387 -4.84 10.48 -14.40
C TYR A 387 -5.39 9.05 -14.49
N ARG A 388 -6.63 8.85 -14.04
CA ARG A 388 -7.41 7.62 -14.21
C ARG A 388 -8.82 7.98 -14.65
N LYS A 389 -9.26 7.45 -15.79
CA LYS A 389 -10.65 7.49 -16.25
C LYS A 389 -11.40 6.27 -15.71
N PHE A 390 -12.63 6.47 -15.22
CA PHE A 390 -13.54 5.39 -14.84
C PHE A 390 -14.29 4.89 -16.07
N GLY A 391 -14.64 3.61 -16.12
CA GLY A 391 -15.29 3.01 -17.29
C GLY A 391 -16.31 1.92 -16.93
N PRO A 392 -16.79 1.13 -17.92
CA PRO A 392 -17.81 0.10 -17.70
C PRO A 392 -17.51 -0.91 -16.59
N ALA A 393 -16.24 -1.23 -16.33
CA ALA A 393 -15.84 -2.13 -15.24
C ALA A 393 -16.04 -1.54 -13.83
N ASP A 394 -16.13 -0.22 -13.73
CA ASP A 394 -16.33 0.51 -12.49
C ASP A 394 -17.82 0.76 -12.19
N ARG A 395 -18.71 0.41 -13.12
CA ARG A 395 -20.16 0.62 -13.02
C ARG A 395 -20.85 -0.40 -12.11
N LEU A 396 -21.91 0.03 -11.43
CA LEU A 396 -22.80 -0.85 -10.65
C LEU A 396 -24.09 -1.10 -11.44
N ASP A 397 -24.37 -2.34 -11.84
CA ASP A 397 -25.57 -2.68 -12.64
C ASP A 397 -25.75 -1.79 -13.88
N GLY A 398 -24.64 -1.39 -14.51
CA GLY A 398 -24.62 -0.47 -15.66
C GLY A 398 -24.80 1.01 -15.31
N ARG A 399 -25.00 1.38 -14.04
CA ARG A 399 -25.02 2.78 -13.56
C ARG A 399 -23.62 3.39 -13.60
N MET A 400 -23.52 4.67 -13.95
CA MET A 400 -22.25 5.37 -14.17
C MET A 400 -21.40 5.49 -12.90
N ALA A 401 -20.08 5.38 -13.02
CA ALA A 401 -19.13 5.53 -11.91
C ALA A 401 -18.68 7.01 -11.76
N SER A 402 -19.64 7.90 -11.52
CA SER A 402 -19.37 9.33 -11.36
C SER A 402 -18.87 9.63 -9.94
N LEU A 403 -17.76 10.34 -9.82
CA LEU A 403 -17.15 10.67 -8.54
C LEU A 403 -18.07 11.58 -7.73
N ASN A 404 -18.18 11.36 -6.42
CA ASN A 404 -19.05 12.14 -5.54
C ASN A 404 -18.33 12.86 -4.40
N THR A 405 -17.03 12.60 -4.18
CA THR A 405 -16.29 13.25 -3.10
C THR A 405 -15.18 14.16 -3.58
N ALA A 406 -14.80 15.15 -2.77
CA ALA A 406 -13.46 15.71 -2.91
C ALA A 406 -12.41 14.61 -2.66
N PRO A 407 -11.25 14.68 -3.34
CA PRO A 407 -10.12 13.87 -2.98
C PRO A 407 -9.61 14.25 -1.59
N LEU A 408 -9.15 13.26 -0.84
CA LEU A 408 -8.40 13.42 0.40
C LEU A 408 -7.00 12.82 0.21
N ALA A 409 -5.97 13.65 0.33
CA ALA A 409 -4.59 13.20 0.21
C ALA A 409 -3.97 12.90 1.58
N LEU A 410 -3.50 11.67 1.74
CA LEU A 410 -2.78 11.17 2.89
C LEU A 410 -1.29 11.13 2.54
N VAL A 411 -0.61 12.25 2.74
CA VAL A 411 0.68 12.54 2.08
C VAL A 411 1.81 11.63 2.58
N SER A 412 2.00 11.45 3.89
CA SER A 412 3.02 10.48 4.38
C SER A 412 2.70 9.02 4.05
N ARG A 413 1.46 8.73 3.63
CA ARG A 413 1.05 7.39 3.19
C ARG A 413 1.11 7.23 1.68
N GLY A 414 1.37 8.32 0.95
CA GLY A 414 1.33 8.27 -0.50
C GLY A 414 -0.03 7.82 -1.02
N ALA A 415 -1.14 8.15 -0.35
CA ALA A 415 -2.49 7.67 -0.72
C ALA A 415 -3.48 8.81 -1.01
N LEU A 416 -4.35 8.59 -1.98
CA LEU A 416 -5.43 9.47 -2.40
C LEU A 416 -6.75 8.71 -2.27
N LEU A 417 -7.69 9.28 -1.53
CA LEU A 417 -8.96 8.66 -1.21
C LEU A 417 -10.13 9.45 -1.77
N PHE A 418 -11.14 8.75 -2.28
CA PHE A 418 -12.39 9.36 -2.75
C PHE A 418 -13.50 8.32 -2.91
N GLY A 419 -14.75 8.78 -3.05
CA GLY A 419 -15.91 7.92 -3.30
C GLY A 419 -16.76 8.37 -4.47
N ASP A 420 -17.66 7.48 -4.90
CA ASP A 420 -18.55 7.67 -6.04
C ASP A 420 -20.04 7.64 -5.66
N VAL A 421 -20.87 8.00 -6.64
CA VAL A 421 -22.34 8.04 -6.49
C VAL A 421 -22.99 6.67 -6.35
N ASN A 422 -22.28 5.58 -6.63
CA ASN A 422 -22.78 4.21 -6.50
C ASN A 422 -22.48 3.59 -5.13
N GLY A 423 -21.80 4.33 -4.24
CA GLY A 423 -21.43 3.82 -2.93
C GLY A 423 -20.10 3.07 -2.93
N PHE A 424 -19.24 3.25 -3.95
CA PHE A 424 -17.86 2.77 -3.90
C PHE A 424 -16.93 3.82 -3.31
N PHE A 425 -15.97 3.34 -2.52
CA PHE A 425 -14.84 4.10 -2.03
C PHE A 425 -13.55 3.52 -2.62
N TYR A 426 -12.64 4.40 -3.03
CA TYR A 426 -11.44 4.07 -3.79
C TYR A 426 -10.19 4.62 -3.12
N SER A 427 -9.10 3.88 -3.26
CA SER A 427 -7.74 4.29 -2.90
C SER A 427 -6.78 4.21 -4.08
N TYR A 428 -6.00 5.25 -4.29
CA TYR A 428 -4.93 5.32 -5.29
C TYR A 428 -3.64 5.84 -4.66
N SER A 429 -2.49 5.42 -5.17
CA SER A 429 -1.23 6.04 -4.77
C SER A 429 -1.15 7.51 -5.22
N LEU A 430 -0.53 8.39 -4.45
CA LEU A 430 -0.26 9.77 -4.87
C LEU A 430 0.76 9.80 -6.02
N ASP A 431 0.82 10.93 -6.73
CA ASP A 431 1.99 11.18 -7.60
C ASP A 431 3.17 11.57 -6.73
N ASN A 432 4.05 10.64 -6.39
CA ASN A 432 5.16 10.96 -5.50
C ASN A 432 6.39 11.52 -6.22
N GLY A 433 6.51 11.47 -7.56
CA GLY A 433 7.44 12.24 -8.41
C GLY A 433 8.80 12.70 -7.83
N ASN A 434 9.43 11.96 -6.92
CA ASN A 434 10.15 12.55 -5.76
C ASN A 434 11.40 13.37 -6.16
N PRO A 435 11.64 14.54 -5.52
CA PRO A 435 12.46 14.52 -4.31
C PRO A 435 12.09 15.57 -3.24
N SER A 436 11.85 15.17 -1.98
CA SER A 436 12.79 15.39 -0.87
C SER A 436 12.49 14.50 0.33
N GLY A 437 13.56 14.07 1.02
CA GLY A 437 13.52 13.60 2.42
C GLY A 437 13.36 12.09 2.68
N GLY A 438 12.93 11.30 1.70
CA GLY A 438 12.90 9.83 1.75
C GLY A 438 13.47 9.24 0.46
N SER A 439 14.11 8.06 0.52
CA SER A 439 14.87 7.46 -0.59
C SER A 439 14.14 7.49 -1.94
N ALA A 440 14.89 7.91 -2.96
CA ALA A 440 14.44 8.14 -4.32
C ALA A 440 14.18 6.85 -5.10
N ARG A 441 13.00 6.70 -5.70
CA ARG A 441 12.90 6.52 -7.16
C ARG A 441 11.51 6.79 -7.70
N ALA A 442 11.52 7.32 -8.93
CA ALA A 442 10.38 7.70 -9.71
C ALA A 442 9.43 6.53 -9.94
N ALA A 443 8.19 6.71 -9.52
CA ALA A 443 7.08 6.16 -10.27
C ALA A 443 7.05 6.81 -11.66
N LEU A 444 7.91 6.36 -12.59
CA LEU A 444 7.54 6.38 -14.01
C LEU A 444 6.49 5.28 -14.19
N ILE A 445 5.32 5.51 -13.58
CA ILE A 445 4.15 4.64 -13.70
C ILE A 445 3.40 5.15 -14.93
N HIS A 446 3.33 4.32 -15.95
CA HIS A 446 2.63 4.65 -17.17
C HIS A 446 1.16 5.04 -16.85
N PRO A 447 0.59 6.05 -17.55
CA PRO A 447 -0.77 6.56 -17.29
C PRO A 447 -1.90 5.53 -17.32
N GLU A 448 -1.63 4.34 -17.87
CA GLU A 448 -2.65 3.33 -18.20
C GLU A 448 -2.70 2.14 -17.23
N SER A 449 -1.76 2.01 -16.29
CA SER A 449 -1.58 0.78 -15.48
C SER A 449 -1.99 0.89 -14.00
N ARG A 450 -2.63 1.99 -13.56
CA ARG A 450 -3.14 2.09 -12.19
C ARG A 450 -4.50 1.39 -12.05
N THR A 451 -4.49 0.17 -11.53
CA THR A 451 -5.64 -0.43 -10.86
C THR A 451 -5.80 0.23 -9.49
N PRO A 452 -7.03 0.53 -8.99
CA PRO A 452 -7.20 0.95 -7.61
C PRO A 452 -6.53 -0.06 -6.67
N VAL A 453 -5.83 0.43 -5.65
CA VAL A 453 -5.18 -0.43 -4.64
C VAL A 453 -6.27 -1.17 -3.86
N ASP A 454 -7.35 -0.46 -3.54
CA ASP A 454 -8.57 -0.99 -2.91
C ASP A 454 -9.81 -0.35 -3.53
N ARG A 455 -10.86 -1.17 -3.75
CA ARG A 455 -12.20 -0.73 -4.14
C ARG A 455 -13.21 -1.37 -3.19
N LEU A 456 -13.92 -0.54 -2.41
CA LEU A 456 -14.81 -1.00 -1.36
C LEU A 456 -16.24 -0.59 -1.65
N PHE A 457 -17.15 -1.55 -1.61
CA PHE A 457 -18.57 -1.28 -1.73
C PHE A 457 -19.17 -1.02 -0.35
N LEU A 458 -19.75 0.17 -0.17
CA LEU A 458 -20.20 0.63 1.14
C LEU A 458 -21.68 0.40 1.41
N LEU A 459 -22.50 0.07 0.39
CA LEU A 459 -23.93 -0.18 0.57
C LEU A 459 -24.20 -1.60 1.07
N LYS A 460 -25.25 -1.77 1.87
CA LYS A 460 -25.69 -3.08 2.41
C LYS A 460 -26.66 -3.78 1.47
N ALA A 461 -26.92 -5.06 1.76
CA ALA A 461 -27.95 -5.83 1.07
C ALA A 461 -29.32 -5.13 1.17
N GLY A 462 -29.97 -4.91 0.02
CA GLY A 462 -31.25 -4.22 -0.08
C GLY A 462 -31.16 -2.69 -0.13
N GLU A 463 -29.98 -2.11 0.12
CA GLU A 463 -29.74 -0.68 -0.08
C GLU A 463 -29.43 -0.40 -1.56
N ARG A 464 -29.92 0.73 -2.06
CA ARG A 464 -29.55 1.27 -3.37
C ARG A 464 -28.89 2.62 -3.20
N PRO A 465 -28.01 3.04 -4.13
CA PRO A 465 -27.47 4.39 -4.10
C PRO A 465 -28.63 5.38 -4.20
N ASN A 466 -28.67 6.34 -3.27
CA ASN A 466 -29.66 7.40 -3.27
C ASN A 466 -29.54 8.24 -4.56
N VAL A 467 -30.64 8.43 -5.28
CA VAL A 467 -30.61 9.23 -6.52
C VAL A 467 -30.82 10.73 -6.28
N GLY A 468 -31.25 11.13 -5.08
CA GLY A 468 -31.36 12.51 -4.61
C GLY A 468 -32.31 13.41 -5.44
N PRO A 469 -33.00 14.38 -4.84
CA PRO A 469 -33.83 15.34 -5.60
C PRO A 469 -33.02 16.51 -6.19
N TYR A 470 -31.73 16.64 -5.84
CA TYR A 470 -30.93 17.82 -6.19
C TYR A 470 -30.16 17.59 -7.50
N ASN A 471 -30.23 18.58 -8.42
CA ASN A 471 -29.46 18.59 -9.68
C ASN A 471 -27.92 18.53 -9.48
N PHE A 472 -27.45 18.62 -8.23
CA PHE A 472 -26.08 18.39 -7.80
C PHE A 472 -26.09 17.13 -6.92
N SER A 473 -25.43 16.05 -7.36
CA SER A 473 -25.47 14.69 -6.79
C SER A 473 -24.88 14.51 -5.38
N GLN A 474 -24.78 15.60 -4.60
CA GLN A 474 -24.10 15.67 -3.31
C GLN A 474 -24.68 14.72 -2.24
N VAL A 475 -25.92 14.26 -2.40
CA VAL A 475 -26.59 13.31 -1.47
C VAL A 475 -26.61 11.87 -1.98
N SER A 476 -25.92 11.55 -3.09
CA SER A 476 -25.93 10.21 -3.70
C SER A 476 -24.77 9.35 -3.23
N GLY A 477 -25.02 8.06 -2.96
CA GLY A 477 -23.96 7.08 -2.67
C GLY A 477 -23.03 7.52 -1.54
N VAL A 478 -21.72 7.59 -1.80
CA VAL A 478 -20.76 8.14 -0.84
C VAL A 478 -20.93 9.67 -0.77
N GLY A 479 -21.19 10.21 0.43
CA GLY A 479 -21.43 11.64 0.68
C GLY A 479 -20.22 12.54 0.45
N VAL A 480 -20.44 13.86 0.49
CA VAL A 480 -19.65 14.85 -0.27
C VAL A 480 -18.16 14.96 0.07
N ASP A 481 -17.68 14.72 1.28
CA ASP A 481 -16.23 14.79 1.54
C ASP A 481 -15.87 13.91 2.75
N PRO A 482 -14.81 13.06 2.68
CA PRO A 482 -14.35 12.29 3.83
C PRO A 482 -13.60 13.18 4.83
N ALA A 483 -13.70 12.91 6.12
CA ALA A 483 -12.90 13.56 7.16
C ALA A 483 -11.88 12.59 7.75
N PHE A 484 -10.73 13.09 8.23
CA PHE A 484 -9.73 12.26 8.89
C PHE A 484 -9.38 12.82 10.27
N ALA A 485 -9.62 12.05 11.33
CA ALA A 485 -9.31 12.44 12.70
C ALA A 485 -9.21 11.20 13.60
N HIS A 486 -8.36 11.24 14.63
CA HIS A 486 -8.13 10.13 15.57
C HIS A 486 -7.73 8.81 14.87
N GLY A 487 -7.01 8.89 13.75
CA GLY A 487 -6.65 7.71 12.94
C GLY A 487 -7.84 7.04 12.24
N LEU A 488 -8.99 7.72 12.20
CA LEU A 488 -10.20 7.25 11.53
C LEU A 488 -10.45 8.08 10.28
N LEU A 489 -10.76 7.37 9.20
CA LEU A 489 -11.37 7.96 8.03
C LEU A 489 -12.89 7.89 8.20
N LEU A 490 -13.55 9.05 8.27
CA LEU A 490 -14.99 9.18 8.45
C LEU A 490 -15.66 9.52 7.11
N VAL A 491 -16.64 8.72 6.72
CA VAL A 491 -17.32 8.83 5.43
C VAL A 491 -18.82 8.74 5.61
N GLY A 492 -19.56 9.71 5.07
CA GLY A 492 -21.02 9.64 4.98
C GLY A 492 -21.45 8.70 3.84
N VAL A 493 -22.47 7.88 4.06
CA VAL A 493 -23.07 7.01 3.04
C VAL A 493 -24.57 7.24 2.99
N ASN A 494 -25.08 7.67 1.84
CA ASN A 494 -26.49 7.92 1.57
C ASN A 494 -27.09 6.82 0.69
N PHE A 495 -28.27 6.34 1.07
CA PHE A 495 -28.90 5.18 0.45
C PHE A 495 -30.41 5.28 0.45
N GLU A 496 -31.03 4.49 -0.42
CA GLU A 496 -32.46 4.23 -0.47
C GLU A 496 -32.76 2.83 0.04
N THR A 497 -33.80 2.71 0.86
CA THR A 497 -34.34 1.44 1.35
C THR A 497 -35.84 1.58 1.59
N ASP A 498 -36.62 0.54 1.28
CA ASP A 498 -38.07 0.49 1.49
C ASP A 498 -38.87 1.71 0.97
N GLY A 499 -38.39 2.33 -0.12
CA GLY A 499 -39.02 3.52 -0.74
C GLY A 499 -38.72 4.86 -0.05
N GLY A 500 -37.85 4.88 0.96
CA GLY A 500 -37.37 6.09 1.62
C GLY A 500 -35.86 6.31 1.45
N THR A 501 -35.42 7.56 1.61
CA THR A 501 -34.01 7.98 1.59
C THR A 501 -33.47 8.10 3.01
N SER A 502 -32.20 7.75 3.20
CA SER A 502 -31.50 7.90 4.48
C SER A 502 -29.99 7.98 4.29
N GLY A 503 -29.27 8.09 5.41
CA GLY A 503 -27.81 8.13 5.43
C GLY A 503 -27.25 7.68 6.77
N ARG A 504 -25.99 7.24 6.77
CA ARG A 504 -25.22 6.85 7.95
C ARG A 504 -23.78 7.34 7.87
N LEU A 505 -23.12 7.41 9.02
CA LEU A 505 -21.69 7.66 9.09
C LEU A 505 -20.95 6.34 9.24
N VAL A 506 -19.92 6.12 8.44
CA VAL A 506 -19.04 4.96 8.49
C VAL A 506 -17.64 5.44 8.86
N ALA A 507 -17.02 4.78 9.83
CA ALA A 507 -15.62 4.98 10.15
C ALA A 507 -14.82 3.79 9.67
N PHE A 508 -13.75 4.08 8.94
CA PHE A 508 -12.73 3.12 8.61
C PHE A 508 -11.61 3.31 9.61
N ARG A 509 -11.33 2.25 10.36
CA ARG A 509 -10.10 2.17 11.11
C ARG A 509 -9.11 1.57 10.20
N THR A 510 -7.97 2.12 10.40
CA THR A 510 -6.83 1.81 9.62
C THR A 510 -5.84 1.38 10.71
N GLY A 511 -5.09 0.31 10.45
CA GLY A 511 -4.13 -0.21 11.42
C GLY A 511 -2.96 0.75 11.57
N GLU A 512 -2.41 0.89 12.77
CA GLU A 512 -1.11 1.55 12.92
C GLU A 512 -0.08 0.77 12.08
N SER A 513 0.74 1.46 11.29
CA SER A 513 1.84 0.79 10.58
C SER A 513 2.95 0.49 11.57
N TYR A 514 3.05 -0.76 12.00
CA TYR A 514 4.19 -1.29 12.72
C TYR A 514 5.03 -2.25 11.88
N ASP A 515 6.35 -2.16 11.92
CA ASP A 515 7.20 -3.21 11.34
C ASP A 515 7.39 -4.33 12.36
N LEU A 516 7.26 -5.59 11.99
CA LEU A 516 7.69 -6.71 12.80
C LEU A 516 8.72 -7.50 12.01
N ARG A 517 10.00 -7.29 12.31
CA ARG A 517 11.11 -7.74 11.45
C ARG A 517 12.17 -8.52 12.18
N TRP A 518 12.97 -9.27 11.42
CA TRP A 518 14.25 -9.82 11.86
C TRP A 518 15.32 -8.73 11.96
N LEU A 519 16.09 -8.75 13.05
CA LEU A 519 17.25 -7.88 13.25
C LEU A 519 18.57 -8.53 12.83
N ASP A 520 18.60 -9.86 12.81
CA ASP A 520 19.82 -10.63 12.66
C ASP A 520 19.92 -11.22 11.25
N ALA A 521 21.14 -11.31 10.73
CA ALA A 521 21.50 -12.08 9.55
C ALA A 521 22.53 -13.15 9.99
N PRO A 522 22.07 -14.31 10.50
CA PRO A 522 22.97 -15.35 11.00
C PRO A 522 23.93 -15.84 9.91
N ALA A 523 25.15 -16.18 10.31
CA ALA A 523 26.11 -16.81 9.41
C ALA A 523 25.61 -18.18 8.93
N PRO A 524 26.07 -18.66 7.74
CA PRO A 524 25.77 -20.01 7.29
C PRO A 524 26.11 -21.08 8.34
N LEU A 525 25.23 -22.07 8.49
CA LEU A 525 25.38 -23.14 9.45
C LEU A 525 26.13 -24.33 8.86
N GLU A 526 27.11 -24.85 9.59
CA GLU A 526 27.63 -26.20 9.37
C GLU A 526 26.93 -27.16 10.31
N LEU A 527 26.08 -28.04 9.77
CA LEU A 527 25.28 -28.98 10.54
C LEU A 527 25.89 -30.37 10.50
N THR A 528 25.89 -31.05 11.65
CA THR A 528 26.26 -32.48 11.73
C THR A 528 24.97 -33.28 11.92
N PRO A 529 24.72 -34.35 11.13
CA PRO A 529 23.51 -35.15 11.25
C PRO A 529 23.28 -35.64 12.70
N GLY A 530 22.04 -35.53 13.18
CA GLY A 530 21.66 -35.92 14.55
C GLY A 530 22.19 -35.03 15.68
N THR A 531 22.99 -34.00 15.40
CA THR A 531 23.48 -33.06 16.42
C THR A 531 22.63 -31.78 16.43
N PRO A 532 21.99 -31.43 17.56
CA PRO A 532 21.18 -30.22 17.64
C PRO A 532 22.06 -28.95 17.65
N VAL A 533 21.65 -27.93 16.89
CA VAL A 533 22.25 -26.60 16.87
C VAL A 533 21.20 -25.57 17.27
N ALA A 534 21.51 -24.72 18.25
CA ALA A 534 20.62 -23.67 18.70
C ALA A 534 20.86 -22.37 17.91
N LEU A 535 19.77 -21.73 17.51
CA LEU A 535 19.70 -20.39 16.92
C LEU A 535 18.80 -19.53 17.79
N GLU A 536 19.15 -18.26 17.97
CA GLU A 536 18.32 -17.30 18.70
C GLU A 536 18.26 -15.94 17.99
N PRO A 537 17.74 -15.90 16.74
CA PRO A 537 17.54 -14.65 16.02
C PRO A 537 16.49 -13.79 16.71
N ARG A 538 16.66 -12.48 16.61
CA ARG A 538 15.83 -11.50 17.28
C ARG A 538 14.90 -10.82 16.30
N LEU A 539 13.68 -10.60 16.77
CA LEU A 539 12.67 -9.77 16.14
C LEU A 539 12.56 -8.43 16.83
N GLN A 540 12.06 -7.40 16.15
CA GLN A 540 11.71 -6.12 16.77
C GLN A 540 10.45 -5.54 16.15
N LEU A 541 9.58 -5.03 17.02
CA LEU A 541 8.42 -4.24 16.65
C LEU A 541 8.86 -2.77 16.50
N GLU A 542 8.64 -2.13 15.36
CA GLU A 542 9.03 -0.75 15.09
C GLU A 542 7.85 0.06 14.54
N MET A 543 8.04 1.38 14.39
CA MET A 543 7.07 2.31 13.77
C MET A 543 5.73 2.45 14.51
N THR A 544 5.68 1.99 15.75
CA THR A 544 4.51 2.07 16.64
C THR A 544 4.88 2.56 18.03
N THR A 545 3.88 3.01 18.78
CA THR A 545 3.99 3.28 20.23
C THR A 545 3.25 2.27 21.10
N ARG A 546 2.57 1.29 20.49
CA ARG A 546 1.67 0.34 21.15
C ARG A 546 2.27 -1.08 21.13
N THR A 547 1.78 -1.96 21.99
CA THR A 547 2.20 -3.38 22.02
C THR A 547 1.58 -4.18 20.86
N LEU A 548 2.16 -5.33 20.51
CA LEU A 548 1.65 -6.20 19.43
C LEU A 548 0.17 -6.58 19.60
N ALA A 549 -0.28 -6.88 20.83
CA ALA A 549 -1.68 -7.18 21.15
C ALA A 549 -2.62 -5.97 21.07
N ALA A 550 -2.09 -4.76 21.24
CA ALA A 550 -2.86 -3.53 21.08
C ALA A 550 -3.03 -3.16 19.59
N LEU A 551 -2.08 -3.58 18.76
CA LEU A 551 -2.05 -3.38 17.32
C LEU A 551 -2.92 -4.39 16.59
N CYS A 552 -2.84 -5.63 16.99
CA CYS A 552 -3.49 -6.76 16.37
C CYS A 552 -4.11 -7.66 17.44
N PRO A 553 -5.23 -8.35 17.22
CA PRO A 553 -5.66 -9.47 18.05
C PRO A 553 -4.95 -10.76 17.59
N GLY A 554 -4.37 -11.53 18.52
CA GLY A 554 -3.58 -12.74 18.22
C GLY A 554 -4.43 -13.95 17.82
N PRO A 555 -3.81 -15.10 17.51
CA PRO A 555 -2.40 -15.44 17.78
C PRO A 555 -1.42 -15.07 16.65
N TRP A 556 -0.16 -14.75 17.01
CA TRP A 556 0.95 -14.55 16.06
C TRP A 556 2.01 -15.61 16.26
N THR A 557 2.55 -16.12 15.15
CA THR A 557 3.56 -17.17 15.19
C THR A 557 4.66 -16.92 14.17
N VAL A 558 5.86 -17.35 14.52
CA VAL A 558 6.94 -17.60 13.56
C VAL A 558 6.93 -19.08 13.24
N ARG A 559 6.90 -19.44 11.96
CA ARG A 559 7.01 -20.82 11.50
C ARG A 559 8.38 -21.07 10.88
N TRP A 560 8.97 -22.22 11.22
CA TRP A 560 10.31 -22.60 10.79
C TRP A 560 10.27 -23.80 9.85
N PHE A 561 11.12 -23.79 8.82
CA PHE A 561 11.16 -24.81 7.77
C PHE A 561 12.59 -25.16 7.36
N VAL A 562 12.77 -26.37 6.85
CA VAL A 562 13.94 -26.80 6.07
C VAL A 562 13.55 -26.87 4.60
N THR A 563 14.39 -26.32 3.74
CA THR A 563 14.29 -26.46 2.29
C THR A 563 15.58 -27.03 1.72
N ASP A 564 15.49 -27.58 0.51
CA ASP A 564 16.69 -27.87 -0.30
C ASP A 564 17.30 -26.58 -0.89
N ALA A 565 18.38 -26.74 -1.67
CA ALA A 565 19.09 -25.65 -2.33
C ALA A 565 18.27 -24.94 -3.43
N ASP A 566 17.24 -25.60 -3.96
CA ASP A 566 16.30 -25.04 -4.95
C ASP A 566 15.10 -24.34 -4.28
N GLY A 567 15.05 -24.35 -2.94
CA GLY A 567 13.99 -23.74 -2.15
C GLY A 567 12.71 -24.59 -2.06
N GLN A 568 12.75 -25.87 -2.42
CA GLN A 568 11.61 -26.76 -2.22
C GLN A 568 11.49 -27.15 -0.74
N LEU A 569 10.26 -27.11 -0.22
CA LEU A 569 9.96 -27.46 1.16
C LEU A 569 10.28 -28.94 1.41
N VAL A 570 11.18 -29.22 2.34
CA VAL A 570 11.49 -30.59 2.80
C VAL A 570 10.58 -30.95 3.98
N ARG A 571 10.60 -30.14 5.05
CA ARG A 571 9.76 -30.36 6.25
C ARG A 571 9.70 -29.13 7.17
N PRO A 572 8.66 -29.03 8.04
CA PRO A 572 8.62 -28.04 9.11
C PRO A 572 9.58 -28.39 10.27
N LEU A 573 10.05 -27.36 10.97
CA LEU A 573 10.86 -27.46 12.20
C LEU A 573 10.05 -27.11 13.46
N GLY A 574 8.97 -26.36 13.33
CA GLY A 574 8.08 -26.00 14.44
C GLY A 574 7.56 -24.56 14.35
N GLU A 575 6.78 -24.17 15.35
CA GLU A 575 6.21 -22.82 15.48
C GLU A 575 6.60 -22.20 16.82
N VAL A 576 6.88 -20.89 16.83
CA VAL A 576 7.18 -20.11 18.03
C VAL A 576 6.12 -19.01 18.17
N PRO A 577 5.32 -18.99 19.25
CA PRO A 577 4.35 -17.93 19.47
C PRO A 577 5.05 -16.63 19.85
N LEU A 578 4.54 -15.51 19.36
CA LEU A 578 5.02 -14.18 19.74
C LEU A 578 4.17 -13.61 20.87
N PRO A 579 4.79 -12.94 21.87
CA PRO A 579 4.05 -12.37 22.99
C PRO A 579 3.29 -11.11 22.55
N GLY A 580 2.05 -11.00 23.00
CA GLY A 580 1.23 -9.80 22.76
C GLY A 580 1.77 -8.53 23.41
N GLU A 581 2.50 -8.68 24.52
CA GLU A 581 3.15 -7.56 25.23
C GLU A 581 4.44 -7.08 24.57
N LEU A 582 4.80 -7.60 23.38
CA LEU A 582 5.95 -7.11 22.63
C LEU A 582 5.80 -5.61 22.38
N GLY A 583 6.64 -4.82 23.04
CA GLY A 583 6.63 -3.36 22.97
C GLY A 583 7.45 -2.81 21.80
N PRO A 584 7.23 -1.54 21.45
CA PRO A 584 7.97 -0.89 20.38
C PRO A 584 9.45 -0.75 20.71
N GLN A 585 10.27 -0.90 19.68
CA GLN A 585 11.73 -0.85 19.72
C GLN A 585 12.39 -1.84 20.69
N GLN A 586 11.70 -2.89 21.12
CA GLN A 586 12.26 -3.92 21.99
C GLN A 586 12.67 -5.17 21.18
N PRO A 587 13.98 -5.53 21.11
CA PRO A 587 14.40 -6.80 20.53
C PRO A 587 13.86 -7.99 21.33
N TYR A 588 13.30 -8.98 20.63
CA TYR A 588 12.72 -10.19 21.20
C TYR A 588 13.36 -11.44 20.59
N PRO A 589 13.98 -12.33 21.41
CA PRO A 589 14.60 -13.55 20.90
C PRO A 589 13.56 -14.58 20.47
N VAL A 590 13.79 -15.22 19.33
CA VAL A 590 12.97 -16.32 18.80
C VAL A 590 13.84 -17.59 18.76
N PRO A 591 13.91 -18.36 19.86
CA PRO A 591 14.78 -19.52 19.92
C PRO A 591 14.30 -20.64 18.98
N LEU A 592 15.25 -21.28 18.30
CA LEU A 592 15.06 -22.44 17.44
C LEU A 592 16.16 -23.46 17.72
N THR A 593 15.81 -24.75 17.78
CA THR A 593 16.78 -25.85 17.75
C THR A 593 16.65 -26.59 16.44
N VAL A 594 17.73 -26.61 15.65
CA VAL A 594 17.80 -27.31 14.37
C VAL A 594 18.51 -28.63 14.57
N THR A 595 17.85 -29.73 14.20
CA THR A 595 18.46 -31.07 14.11
C THR A 595 18.16 -31.63 12.73
N LEU A 596 19.19 -31.98 11.96
CA LEU A 596 19.00 -32.64 10.67
C LEU A 596 18.53 -34.08 10.86
N ALA A 597 17.50 -34.45 10.10
CA ALA A 597 16.90 -35.77 10.05
C ALA A 597 17.46 -36.59 8.88
N GLU A 598 17.29 -37.90 8.93
CA GLU A 598 17.62 -38.80 7.83
C GLU A 598 16.76 -38.44 6.61
N GLY A 599 17.42 -38.17 5.46
CA GLY A 599 16.76 -37.71 4.23
C GLY A 599 16.77 -36.20 4.00
N ASP A 600 17.25 -35.38 4.96
CA ASP A 600 17.48 -33.96 4.71
C ASP A 600 18.63 -33.76 3.69
N PRO A 601 18.54 -32.77 2.79
CA PRO A 601 19.54 -32.56 1.74
C PRO A 601 20.87 -32.07 2.33
N ALA A 602 21.96 -32.36 1.61
CA ALA A 602 23.32 -32.04 2.01
C ALA A 602 23.59 -30.52 2.12
N GLU A 603 22.82 -29.72 1.39
CA GLU A 603 22.81 -28.27 1.44
C GLU A 603 21.39 -27.78 1.24
N GLY A 604 21.08 -26.63 1.83
CA GLY A 604 19.74 -26.06 1.77
C GLY A 604 19.61 -24.83 2.67
N TRP A 605 18.37 -24.48 3.00
CA TRP A 605 18.08 -23.29 3.82
C TRP A 605 17.22 -23.64 5.03
N ILE A 606 17.54 -23.01 6.16
CA ILE A 606 16.65 -22.90 7.32
C ILE A 606 15.89 -21.58 7.17
N VAL A 607 14.55 -21.66 7.12
CA VAL A 607 13.71 -20.50 6.81
C VAL A 607 12.74 -20.23 7.95
N GLY A 608 12.75 -19.00 8.46
CA GLY A 608 11.82 -18.52 9.48
C GLY A 608 10.87 -17.48 8.90
N VAL A 609 9.56 -17.74 8.92
CA VAL A 609 8.54 -16.83 8.37
C VAL A 609 7.61 -16.35 9.47
N ILE A 610 7.49 -15.03 9.63
CA ILE A 610 6.52 -14.38 10.50
C ILE A 610 5.16 -14.41 9.79
N ASP A 611 4.16 -15.01 10.40
CA ASP A 611 2.75 -14.95 9.97
C ASP A 611 2.50 -15.29 8.48
N LEU A 612 2.78 -16.56 8.15
CA LEU A 612 2.78 -17.13 6.80
C LEU A 612 1.50 -16.88 5.94
N PRO A 613 0.26 -16.91 6.48
CA PRO A 613 -0.95 -16.61 5.69
C PRO A 613 -0.93 -15.22 5.05
N THR A 614 -0.35 -14.22 5.71
CA THR A 614 -0.28 -12.87 5.11
C THR A 614 0.65 -12.81 3.91
N VAL A 615 1.79 -13.51 3.95
CA VAL A 615 2.69 -13.58 2.79
C VAL A 615 1.99 -14.20 1.59
N TYR A 616 1.18 -15.24 1.82
CA TYR A 616 0.37 -15.86 0.75
C TYR A 616 -0.71 -14.93 0.20
N ALA A 617 -1.41 -14.18 1.07
CA ALA A 617 -2.50 -13.28 0.67
C ALA A 617 -2.02 -12.03 -0.09
N LEU A 618 -0.85 -11.47 0.25
CA LEU A 618 -0.38 -10.19 -0.27
C LEU A 618 0.63 -10.30 -1.43
N SER A 619 1.30 -11.44 -1.59
CA SER A 619 2.29 -11.60 -2.65
C SER A 619 1.67 -11.93 -4.00
N THR A 620 2.29 -11.42 -5.08
CA THR A 620 1.80 -11.65 -6.44
C THR A 620 1.99 -13.12 -6.86
N ALA A 621 1.19 -13.54 -7.85
CA ALA A 621 1.24 -14.89 -8.37
C ALA A 621 2.62 -15.28 -8.98
N HIS A 622 3.43 -14.30 -9.33
CA HIS A 622 4.73 -14.47 -9.99
C HIS A 622 5.73 -13.45 -9.45
N THR A 623 5.89 -13.38 -8.13
CA THR A 623 6.87 -12.51 -7.47
C THR A 623 8.30 -12.80 -7.96
N SER A 624 9.08 -11.74 -8.11
CA SER A 624 10.50 -11.82 -8.46
C SER A 624 11.43 -11.80 -7.24
N ASN A 625 10.88 -11.57 -6.04
CA ASN A 625 11.64 -11.58 -4.80
C ASN A 625 11.83 -13.03 -4.30
N PRO A 626 13.08 -13.53 -4.18
CA PRO A 626 13.33 -14.93 -3.87
C PRO A 626 12.85 -15.33 -2.46
N LYS A 627 12.91 -14.43 -1.46
CA LYS A 627 12.40 -14.70 -0.10
C LYS A 627 10.88 -14.85 -0.09
N VAL A 628 10.19 -13.99 -0.83
CA VAL A 628 8.72 -14.00 -0.91
C VAL A 628 8.25 -15.20 -1.73
N ALA A 629 8.92 -15.49 -2.85
CA ALA A 629 8.64 -16.68 -3.67
C ALA A 629 8.75 -17.97 -2.84
N LEU A 630 9.81 -18.07 -2.05
CA LEU A 630 10.08 -19.18 -1.16
C LEU A 630 8.98 -19.35 -0.10
N ALA A 631 8.66 -18.30 0.65
CA ALA A 631 7.61 -18.32 1.67
C ALA A 631 6.24 -18.65 1.05
N ARG A 632 5.93 -18.14 -0.14
CA ARG A 632 4.69 -18.46 -0.84
C ARG A 632 4.61 -19.92 -1.28
N GLY A 633 5.71 -20.49 -1.77
CA GLY A 633 5.82 -21.92 -2.07
C GLY A 633 5.50 -22.78 -0.85
N MET A 634 6.01 -22.40 0.33
CA MET A 634 5.71 -23.11 1.59
C MET A 634 4.24 -23.00 1.99
N ALA A 635 3.63 -21.82 1.82
CA ALA A 635 2.22 -21.60 2.13
C ALA A 635 1.31 -22.43 1.23
N ALA A 636 1.63 -22.49 -0.07
CA ALA A 636 0.93 -23.33 -1.04
C ALA A 636 1.08 -24.82 -0.71
N ALA A 637 2.29 -25.28 -0.38
CA ALA A 637 2.55 -26.67 0.00
C ALA A 637 1.81 -27.08 1.28
N GLN A 638 1.55 -26.15 2.20
CA GLN A 638 0.78 -26.39 3.42
C GLN A 638 -0.74 -26.23 3.26
N GLY A 639 -1.24 -25.82 2.09
CA GLY A 639 -2.67 -25.63 1.86
C GLY A 639 -3.29 -24.53 2.75
N LEU A 640 -2.55 -23.46 3.02
CA LEU A 640 -3.00 -22.38 3.89
C LEU A 640 -4.12 -21.52 3.26
N PRO A 641 -4.99 -20.90 4.08
CA PRO A 641 -6.06 -20.04 3.59
C PRO A 641 -5.53 -18.78 2.89
N ALA A 642 -6.32 -18.27 1.93
CA ALA A 642 -6.04 -17.03 1.21
C ALA A 642 -6.36 -15.76 2.01
N GLU A 643 -6.83 -15.91 3.24
CA GLU A 643 -7.24 -14.79 4.09
C GLU A 643 -6.03 -14.20 4.81
N LYS A 644 -5.91 -12.87 4.73
CA LYS A 644 -4.86 -12.09 5.38
C LYS A 644 -5.02 -12.17 6.90
N THR A 645 -3.91 -12.40 7.59
CA THR A 645 -3.80 -12.23 9.05
C THR A 645 -3.33 -10.81 9.38
N CYS A 646 -3.67 -10.32 10.55
CA CYS A 646 -3.42 -8.92 10.88
C CYS A 646 -1.95 -8.61 11.25
N ALA A 647 -1.09 -9.64 11.43
CA ALA A 647 0.34 -9.47 11.70
C ALA A 647 1.16 -9.10 10.45
N GLY A 648 0.73 -9.47 9.24
CA GLY A 648 1.42 -9.07 8.02
C GLY A 648 0.84 -7.85 7.31
N ALA A 649 -0.10 -7.13 7.93
CA ALA A 649 -0.75 -5.96 7.34
C ALA A 649 0.16 -4.75 7.09
N VAL A 650 1.42 -4.80 7.48
CA VAL A 650 2.33 -3.64 7.45
C VAL A 650 3.57 -3.85 6.58
N ALA A 651 3.79 -5.07 6.10
CA ALA A 651 4.90 -5.39 5.19
C ALA A 651 4.81 -4.68 3.82
N GLU A 652 3.72 -3.99 3.49
CA GLU A 652 3.59 -3.26 2.22
C GLU A 652 4.30 -1.89 2.20
N LEU A 653 4.64 -1.33 3.35
CA LEU A 653 4.93 0.12 3.48
C LEU A 653 6.39 0.48 3.77
N ILE A 654 7.28 -0.50 4.00
CA ILE A 654 8.62 -0.25 4.56
C ILE A 654 9.71 -0.73 3.59
N GLU A 655 10.20 0.20 2.77
CA GLU A 655 11.38 -0.03 1.93
C GLU A 655 12.66 0.08 2.76
N ARG A 656 13.49 -0.97 2.73
CA ARG A 656 14.84 -0.94 3.31
C ARG A 656 15.90 -1.16 2.25
N LYS A 657 17.11 -0.68 2.57
CA LYS A 657 18.27 -0.76 1.68
C LYS A 657 18.56 -2.23 1.32
N GLY A 658 18.25 -2.61 0.07
CA GLY A 658 18.47 -3.95 -0.47
C GLY A 658 17.20 -4.67 -0.95
N GLU A 659 16.01 -4.27 -0.49
CA GLU A 659 14.72 -4.91 -0.82
C GLU A 659 13.63 -3.83 -1.02
N PRO A 660 13.52 -3.20 -2.22
CA PRO A 660 12.55 -2.15 -2.51
C PRO A 660 11.14 -2.69 -2.88
N GLY A 661 10.10 -1.87 -2.71
CA GLY A 661 8.71 -2.17 -3.08
C GLY A 661 7.90 -2.97 -2.04
N PRO A 662 6.59 -3.21 -2.29
CA PRO A 662 5.70 -3.95 -1.40
C PRO A 662 6.15 -5.41 -1.13
N GLU A 663 6.91 -6.00 -2.05
CA GLU A 663 7.52 -7.33 -1.84
C GLU A 663 8.76 -7.27 -0.91
N GLY A 664 9.39 -6.11 -0.75
CA GLY A 664 10.55 -5.93 0.14
C GLY A 664 10.19 -5.93 1.62
N GLY A 665 9.08 -5.30 1.99
CA GLY A 665 8.62 -5.41 3.37
C GLY A 665 8.06 -6.79 3.70
N LEU A 666 7.50 -7.52 2.72
CA LEU A 666 7.15 -8.95 2.90
C LEU A 666 8.40 -9.82 3.08
N ALA A 667 9.49 -9.49 2.40
CA ALA A 667 10.76 -10.19 2.55
C ALA A 667 11.43 -9.94 3.91
N ASN A 668 11.15 -8.83 4.61
CA ASN A 668 11.59 -8.60 5.98
C ASN A 668 10.99 -9.62 6.98
N ASN A 669 9.86 -10.23 6.65
CA ASN A 669 9.23 -11.27 7.47
C ASN A 669 9.92 -12.63 7.32
N VAL A 670 10.85 -12.76 6.36
CA VAL A 670 11.50 -14.01 6.00
C VAL A 670 12.99 -13.95 6.35
N LEU A 671 13.40 -14.78 7.30
CA LEU A 671 14.79 -15.06 7.59
C LEU A 671 15.24 -16.29 6.83
N ILE A 672 16.35 -16.21 6.10
CA ILE A 672 17.00 -17.34 5.43
C ILE A 672 18.39 -17.52 6.02
N VAL A 673 18.67 -18.72 6.51
CA VAL A 673 19.99 -19.13 6.99
C VAL A 673 20.47 -20.30 6.14
N PRO A 674 21.49 -20.12 5.28
CA PRO A 674 22.06 -21.23 4.53
C PRO A 674 22.64 -22.28 5.47
N TYR A 675 22.51 -23.56 5.12
CA TYR A 675 23.21 -24.62 5.83
C TYR A 675 23.90 -25.57 4.85
N ALA A 676 25.00 -26.17 5.32
CA ALA A 676 25.66 -27.28 4.68
C ALA A 676 25.92 -28.38 5.71
N ILE A 677 25.79 -29.64 5.29
CA ILE A 677 26.21 -30.77 6.10
C ILE A 677 27.73 -30.77 6.13
N ARG A 678 28.28 -30.74 7.35
CA ARG A 678 29.70 -30.95 7.56
C ARG A 678 30.02 -32.39 7.18
N GLN A 679 30.51 -32.60 5.96
CA GLN A 679 31.02 -33.89 5.56
C GLN A 679 32.20 -34.21 6.49
N PRO A 680 32.24 -35.40 7.12
CA PRO A 680 33.46 -35.83 7.78
C PRO A 680 34.56 -35.80 6.72
N ALA A 681 35.71 -35.19 7.04
CA ALA A 681 36.84 -35.12 6.12
C ALA A 681 37.07 -36.53 5.54
N GLN A 682 37.02 -36.66 4.21
CA GLN A 682 37.46 -37.88 3.56
C GLN A 682 38.86 -38.16 4.05
N VAL A 683 39.03 -39.26 4.80
CA VAL A 683 40.35 -39.73 5.17
C VAL A 683 41.03 -40.07 3.85
N VAL A 684 42.01 -39.26 3.45
CA VAL A 684 42.84 -39.57 2.30
C VAL A 684 43.74 -40.71 2.76
N VAL A 685 43.44 -41.92 2.31
CA VAL A 685 44.21 -43.14 2.61
C VAL A 685 45.08 -43.47 1.39
N ASP A 686 46.20 -44.17 1.59
CA ASP A 686 46.96 -44.73 0.47
C ASP A 686 46.09 -45.73 -0.31
N ASP A 687 46.17 -45.67 -1.63
CA ASP A 687 45.35 -46.50 -2.53
C ASP A 687 46.24 -47.26 -3.52
N PRO A 688 47.04 -48.25 -3.07
CA PRO A 688 47.82 -49.09 -3.97
C PRO A 688 46.91 -50.08 -4.70
N SER A 689 47.24 -50.39 -5.95
CA SER A 689 46.45 -51.32 -6.76
C SER A 689 47.30 -52.20 -7.67
N VAL A 690 46.76 -53.37 -8.01
CA VAL A 690 47.25 -54.17 -9.13
C VAL A 690 46.53 -53.66 -10.38
N VAL A 691 47.24 -52.94 -11.23
CA VAL A 691 46.66 -52.29 -12.41
C VAL A 691 46.43 -53.29 -13.54
N ASP A 692 47.40 -54.16 -13.78
CA ASP A 692 47.30 -55.19 -14.82
C ASP A 692 48.24 -56.37 -14.57
N LEU A 693 47.97 -57.47 -15.26
CA LEU A 693 48.78 -58.67 -15.30
C LEU A 693 48.99 -59.09 -16.77
N ALA A 694 50.23 -59.06 -17.23
CA ALA A 694 50.63 -59.56 -18.53
C ALA A 694 51.03 -61.03 -18.43
N VAL A 695 50.26 -61.89 -19.08
CA VAL A 695 50.51 -63.33 -19.19
C VAL A 695 50.85 -63.69 -20.64
N PRO A 696 51.63 -64.75 -20.90
CA PRO A 696 51.84 -65.23 -22.26
C PRO A 696 50.51 -65.72 -22.86
N SER A 697 50.36 -65.57 -24.19
CA SER A 697 49.18 -66.01 -24.92
C SER A 697 49.02 -67.54 -24.93
N MET A 698 50.12 -68.29 -24.83
CA MET A 698 50.14 -69.75 -24.67
C MET A 698 51.31 -70.15 -23.77
N ALA A 699 51.12 -71.17 -22.93
CA ALA A 699 52.17 -71.74 -22.09
C ALA A 699 52.31 -73.25 -22.33
N ASP A 700 53.53 -73.78 -22.27
CA ASP A 700 53.80 -75.21 -22.44
C ASP A 700 53.58 -75.97 -21.12
N ALA A 701 52.86 -77.09 -21.20
CA ALA A 701 52.64 -77.95 -20.04
C ALA A 701 53.97 -78.43 -19.43
N GLY A 702 54.08 -78.30 -18.09
CA GLY A 702 55.26 -78.69 -17.33
C GLY A 702 56.44 -77.73 -17.40
N ARG A 703 56.38 -76.63 -18.18
CA ARG A 703 57.44 -75.61 -18.24
C ARG A 703 57.04 -74.34 -17.48
N PRO A 704 57.93 -73.76 -16.66
CA PRO A 704 57.68 -72.49 -16.02
C PRO A 704 57.63 -71.37 -17.07
N PHE A 705 56.84 -70.32 -16.80
CA PHE A 705 56.75 -69.14 -17.66
C PHE A 705 56.72 -67.85 -16.83
N GLU A 706 57.18 -66.76 -17.44
CA GLU A 706 57.22 -65.45 -16.81
C GLU A 706 55.93 -64.66 -17.05
N VAL A 707 55.59 -63.81 -16.09
CA VAL A 707 54.46 -62.87 -16.15
C VAL A 707 54.94 -61.48 -15.71
N GLY A 708 54.34 -60.45 -16.28
CA GLY A 708 54.54 -59.06 -15.87
C GLY A 708 53.38 -58.57 -15.00
N ILE A 709 53.68 -58.04 -13.83
CA ILE A 709 52.70 -57.52 -12.87
C ILE A 709 52.84 -56.00 -12.82
N TYR A 710 51.80 -55.29 -13.22
CA TYR A 710 51.77 -53.84 -13.21
C TYR A 710 51.10 -53.36 -11.93
N LEU A 711 51.85 -52.66 -11.10
CA LEU A 711 51.39 -52.11 -9.82
C LEU A 711 51.31 -50.59 -9.90
N GLY A 712 50.27 -50.01 -9.32
CA GLY A 712 50.05 -48.58 -9.31
C GLY A 712 49.47 -48.10 -7.99
N TYR A 713 49.09 -46.83 -7.97
CA TYR A 713 48.27 -46.27 -6.92
C TYR A 713 47.46 -45.10 -7.49
N GLN A 714 46.25 -44.87 -6.98
CA GLN A 714 45.51 -43.63 -7.29
C GLN A 714 46.00 -42.47 -6.42
N ASN A 715 46.42 -42.77 -5.19
CA ASN A 715 46.99 -41.79 -4.26
C ASN A 715 48.05 -42.46 -3.37
N ASN A 716 49.15 -41.75 -3.09
CA ASN A 716 50.24 -42.22 -2.24
C ASN A 716 50.65 -41.22 -1.15
N LEU A 717 49.78 -40.24 -0.85
CA LEU A 717 49.98 -39.24 0.19
C LEU A 717 51.30 -38.46 0.06
N GLY A 718 51.80 -38.29 -1.16
CA GLY A 718 53.03 -37.57 -1.47
C GLY A 718 54.32 -38.36 -1.24
N ARG A 719 54.25 -39.65 -0.91
CA ARG A 719 55.42 -40.52 -0.74
C ARG A 719 56.13 -40.76 -2.08
N SER A 720 57.42 -41.05 -2.04
CA SER A 720 58.18 -41.41 -3.25
C SER A 720 57.97 -42.88 -3.66
N ALA A 721 57.51 -43.73 -2.74
CA ALA A 721 57.18 -45.13 -2.98
C ALA A 721 56.25 -45.70 -1.90
N ILE A 722 55.51 -46.76 -2.21
CA ILE A 722 54.71 -47.57 -1.27
C ILE A 722 55.25 -49.01 -1.27
N ARG A 723 55.35 -49.64 -0.09
CA ARG A 723 55.69 -51.07 0.04
C ARG A 723 54.44 -51.87 0.33
N VAL A 724 54.13 -52.85 -0.52
CA VAL A 724 52.98 -53.75 -0.35
C VAL A 724 53.42 -55.21 -0.44
N PRO A 725 52.88 -56.13 0.36
CA PRO A 725 52.95 -57.55 0.09
C PRO A 725 52.21 -57.87 -1.22
N LEU A 726 52.89 -58.53 -2.14
CA LEU A 726 52.36 -59.03 -3.41
C LEU A 726 52.43 -60.56 -3.42
N ARG A 727 51.38 -61.22 -3.86
CA ARG A 727 51.34 -62.67 -4.10
C ARG A 727 50.93 -62.94 -5.55
N LEU A 728 51.70 -63.79 -6.21
CA LEU A 728 51.41 -64.31 -7.54
C LEU A 728 51.18 -65.82 -7.44
N TRP A 729 50.09 -66.32 -8.02
CA TRP A 729 49.75 -67.73 -8.00
C TRP A 729 48.84 -68.12 -9.16
N ALA A 730 48.59 -69.42 -9.32
CA ALA A 730 47.73 -69.98 -10.36
C ALA A 730 46.72 -70.97 -9.78
N ARG A 731 45.55 -71.07 -10.39
CA ARG A 731 44.53 -72.10 -10.09
C ARG A 731 43.83 -72.60 -11.36
N PRO A 732 43.27 -73.81 -11.37
CA PRO A 732 42.40 -74.24 -12.46
C PRO A 732 41.21 -73.29 -12.59
N GLU A 733 40.68 -73.13 -13.81
CA GLU A 733 39.48 -72.31 -14.06
C GLU A 733 38.27 -72.77 -13.22
N SER A 734 38.18 -74.06 -12.89
CA SER A 734 37.16 -74.62 -12.01
C SER A 734 37.25 -74.14 -10.54
N GLY A 735 38.28 -73.37 -10.20
CA GLY A 735 38.47 -72.76 -8.89
C GLY A 735 39.54 -73.46 -8.04
N GLY A 736 39.89 -72.80 -6.94
CA GLY A 736 40.95 -73.20 -6.04
C GLY A 736 41.22 -72.11 -5.00
N SER A 737 41.60 -72.52 -3.79
CA SER A 737 41.96 -71.59 -2.72
C SER A 737 43.38 -71.06 -2.91
N ALA A 738 43.60 -69.81 -2.52
CA ALA A 738 44.93 -69.22 -2.57
C ALA A 738 45.89 -69.98 -1.63
N PRO A 739 47.17 -70.15 -2.02
CA PRO A 739 48.15 -70.77 -1.14
C PRO A 739 48.36 -69.93 0.12
N ALA A 740 48.51 -70.58 1.28
CA ALA A 740 48.65 -69.90 2.57
C ALA A 740 49.93 -69.03 2.71
N GLY A 741 50.86 -69.11 1.76
CA GLY A 741 52.11 -68.32 1.70
C GLY A 741 52.37 -67.73 0.32
N GLY A 742 53.58 -67.21 0.09
CA GLY A 742 53.97 -66.64 -1.21
C GLY A 742 53.81 -65.12 -1.33
N TRP A 743 53.55 -64.43 -0.22
CA TRP A 743 53.59 -62.97 -0.15
C TRP A 743 55.03 -62.47 -0.14
N GLN A 744 55.35 -61.56 -1.05
CA GLN A 744 56.65 -60.89 -1.14
C GLN A 744 56.44 -59.38 -1.08
N THR A 745 57.15 -58.70 -0.19
CA THR A 745 57.09 -57.24 -0.14
C THR A 745 57.74 -56.64 -1.39
N VAL A 746 56.94 -55.94 -2.19
CA VAL A 746 57.38 -55.20 -3.37
C VAL A 746 57.24 -53.71 -3.13
N THR A 747 58.05 -52.93 -3.83
CA THR A 747 57.98 -51.46 -3.80
C THR A 747 57.33 -50.98 -5.10
N ILE A 748 56.33 -50.10 -4.96
CA ILE A 748 55.67 -49.35 -6.03
C ILE A 748 56.29 -47.94 -6.02
N ASP A 749 57.10 -47.64 -7.02
CA ASP A 749 57.79 -46.37 -7.17
C ASP A 749 56.87 -45.30 -7.79
N ARG A 750 57.19 -44.02 -7.54
CA ARG A 750 56.47 -42.88 -8.13
C ARG A 750 56.76 -42.76 -9.63
N MET A 751 55.95 -43.43 -10.45
CA MET A 751 56.04 -43.42 -11.92
C MET A 751 54.69 -43.06 -12.58
N PRO A 752 54.68 -42.51 -13.81
CA PRO A 752 53.47 -41.94 -14.43
C PRO A 752 52.39 -42.97 -14.82
N CYS A 753 52.75 -44.24 -15.00
CA CYS A 753 51.81 -45.28 -15.40
C CYS A 753 51.72 -46.41 -14.37
N CYS A 754 52.82 -47.13 -14.08
CA CYS A 754 52.89 -48.26 -13.13
C CYS A 754 54.35 -48.62 -12.79
N THR A 755 54.57 -49.34 -11.70
CA THR A 755 55.79 -50.14 -11.44
C THR A 755 55.61 -51.56 -11.97
N LEU A 756 56.45 -52.00 -12.89
CA LEU A 756 56.47 -53.36 -13.40
C LEU A 756 57.30 -54.28 -12.49
N LYS A 757 56.72 -55.41 -12.07
CA LYS A 757 57.42 -56.52 -11.42
C LYS A 757 57.28 -57.77 -12.27
N THR A 758 58.34 -58.56 -12.39
CA THR A 758 58.28 -59.86 -13.04
C THR A 758 57.99 -60.94 -11.99
N GLY A 759 57.21 -61.94 -12.37
CA GLY A 759 56.99 -63.14 -11.59
C GLY A 759 57.07 -64.38 -12.47
N THR A 760 57.23 -65.55 -11.85
CA THR A 760 57.35 -66.81 -12.58
C THR A 760 56.28 -67.77 -12.05
N ILE A 761 55.48 -68.32 -12.95
CA ILE A 761 54.54 -69.40 -12.63
C ILE A 761 55.26 -70.72 -12.86
N PRO A 762 55.30 -71.63 -11.87
CA PRO A 762 55.90 -72.95 -12.04
C PRO A 762 55.10 -73.75 -13.07
N GLY A 763 55.74 -74.73 -13.71
CA GLY A 763 55.13 -75.51 -14.79
C GLY A 763 53.75 -76.08 -14.43
N LEU A 764 52.74 -75.71 -15.21
CA LEU A 764 51.34 -76.11 -15.01
C LEU A 764 51.00 -77.33 -15.87
N SER A 765 49.99 -78.11 -15.48
CA SER A 765 49.47 -79.18 -16.34
C SER A 765 48.62 -78.61 -17.47
N ALA A 766 48.47 -79.37 -18.57
CA ALA A 766 47.64 -78.94 -19.69
C ALA A 766 46.18 -78.64 -19.25
N GLY A 767 45.60 -77.59 -19.80
CA GLY A 767 44.25 -77.09 -19.47
C GLY A 767 44.21 -75.56 -19.28
N THR A 768 43.04 -75.03 -18.93
CA THR A 768 42.82 -73.60 -18.67
C THR A 768 43.12 -73.26 -17.22
N TRP A 769 44.00 -72.28 -17.01
CA TRP A 769 44.40 -71.79 -15.70
C TRP A 769 44.11 -70.30 -15.55
N GLU A 770 43.75 -69.89 -14.35
CA GLU A 770 43.70 -68.50 -13.93
C GLU A 770 44.98 -68.14 -13.19
N ILE A 771 45.71 -67.16 -13.71
CA ILE A 771 46.84 -66.53 -13.05
C ILE A 771 46.32 -65.33 -12.28
N VAL A 772 46.67 -65.27 -11.00
CA VAL A 772 46.19 -64.29 -10.04
C VAL A 772 47.37 -63.55 -9.47
N ALA A 773 47.36 -62.22 -9.63
CA ALA A 773 48.24 -61.31 -8.90
C ALA A 773 47.39 -60.51 -7.93
N GLU A 774 47.78 -60.48 -6.66
CA GLU A 774 47.06 -59.73 -5.63
C GLU A 774 48.01 -59.12 -4.60
N ILE A 775 47.64 -57.96 -4.08
CA ILE A 775 48.33 -57.27 -2.99
C ILE A 775 47.51 -57.36 -1.71
N ASP A 776 48.20 -57.36 -0.57
CA ASP A 776 47.57 -57.29 0.75
C ASP A 776 47.79 -55.90 1.32
N TYR A 777 46.77 -55.05 1.23
CA TYR A 777 46.78 -53.73 1.85
C TYR A 777 45.65 -53.66 2.89
N PRO A 778 45.94 -53.76 4.20
CA PRO A 778 44.93 -53.93 5.25
C PRO A 778 43.87 -52.81 5.30
N GLU A 779 44.21 -51.63 4.77
CA GLU A 779 43.33 -50.45 4.76
C GLU A 779 42.47 -50.36 3.49
N ASP A 780 42.74 -51.16 2.45
CA ASP A 780 41.89 -51.25 1.25
C ASP A 780 41.18 -52.61 1.19
N THR A 781 39.86 -52.62 1.36
CA THR A 781 39.04 -53.84 1.31
C THR A 781 38.43 -54.09 -0.07
N ARG A 782 38.71 -53.27 -1.09
CA ARG A 782 38.13 -53.38 -2.44
C ARG A 782 38.82 -54.50 -3.24
N PRO A 783 38.13 -55.60 -3.57
CA PRO A 783 38.75 -56.74 -4.26
C PRO A 783 39.26 -56.41 -5.67
N GLU A 784 38.59 -55.50 -6.38
CA GLU A 784 38.90 -55.07 -7.74
C GLU A 784 40.20 -54.23 -7.83
N ASN A 785 40.59 -53.58 -6.73
CA ASN A 785 41.80 -52.79 -6.64
C ASN A 785 43.01 -53.65 -6.31
N ASN A 786 42.80 -54.63 -5.42
CA ASN A 786 43.88 -55.41 -4.86
C ASN A 786 44.20 -56.69 -5.64
N ARG A 787 43.43 -57.02 -6.68
CA ARG A 787 43.58 -58.30 -7.40
C ARG A 787 43.24 -58.20 -8.88
N VAL A 788 44.12 -58.76 -9.71
CA VAL A 788 43.87 -58.99 -11.14
C VAL A 788 43.98 -60.48 -11.45
N ILE A 789 43.06 -60.96 -12.29
CA ILE A 789 43.00 -62.34 -12.76
C ILE A 789 43.11 -62.35 -14.29
N ARG A 790 43.94 -63.24 -14.83
CA ARG A 790 44.09 -63.48 -16.28
C ARG A 790 44.06 -64.96 -16.57
N ARG A 791 43.42 -65.33 -17.69
CA ARG A 791 43.33 -66.72 -18.13
C ARG A 791 44.51 -67.04 -19.05
N VAL A 792 45.07 -68.23 -18.87
CA VAL A 792 46.14 -68.78 -19.72
C VAL A 792 45.77 -70.21 -20.07
N GLU A 793 45.84 -70.53 -21.36
CA GLU A 793 45.70 -71.89 -21.84
C GLU A 793 47.07 -72.57 -21.88
N VAL A 794 47.19 -73.70 -21.18
CA VAL A 794 48.43 -74.48 -21.08
C VAL A 794 48.30 -75.69 -22.00
N LEU A 795 49.15 -75.77 -23.01
CA LEU A 795 49.07 -76.79 -24.05
C LEU A 795 50.11 -77.89 -23.83
N SER A 796 49.71 -79.14 -24.08
CA SER A 796 50.65 -80.26 -24.13
C SER A 796 51.52 -80.12 -25.38
N SER A 797 52.82 -79.93 -25.23
CA SER A 797 53.75 -79.91 -26.36
C SER A 797 53.72 -81.26 -27.09
N LYS A 798 53.13 -81.32 -28.28
CA LYS A 798 53.44 -82.38 -29.27
C LYS A 798 54.74 -82.00 -29.99
N PRO A 799 55.59 -82.97 -30.39
CA PRO A 799 56.78 -82.67 -31.17
C PRO A 799 56.41 -81.96 -32.47
N VAL A 800 57.22 -80.95 -32.83
CA VAL A 800 57.10 -80.14 -34.04
C VAL A 800 57.13 -81.01 -35.29
N GLU A 801 56.08 -80.94 -36.11
CA GLU A 801 56.16 -81.22 -37.55
C GLU A 801 55.75 -79.97 -38.33
N ALA A 802 56.48 -79.74 -39.41
CA ALA A 802 56.57 -78.51 -40.16
C ALA A 802 55.41 -78.27 -41.15
N GLY A 803 55.10 -76.99 -41.36
CA GLY A 803 54.82 -76.46 -42.70
C GLY A 803 53.36 -76.33 -43.11
N GLY A 804 52.99 -75.11 -43.51
CA GLY A 804 51.79 -74.84 -44.32
C GLY A 804 51.24 -73.43 -44.12
N PRO A 805 51.42 -72.49 -45.08
CA PRO A 805 50.88 -71.14 -45.01
C PRO A 805 49.51 -71.07 -45.72
N GLU A 806 48.58 -70.26 -45.19
CA GLU A 806 47.47 -69.58 -45.89
C GLU A 806 46.62 -68.89 -44.80
N GLY A 807 46.45 -67.56 -44.80
CA GLY A 807 45.41 -66.84 -45.55
C GLY A 807 44.11 -66.90 -44.75
N GLY A 808 43.40 -65.84 -44.36
CA GLY A 808 43.32 -64.42 -44.70
C GLY A 808 41.90 -63.96 -44.28
N ALA A 809 41.73 -62.64 -44.06
CA ALA A 809 40.46 -61.87 -43.97
C ALA A 809 39.48 -62.19 -42.81
N ILE A 810 39.19 -61.27 -41.88
CA ILE A 810 38.34 -60.03 -41.94
C ILE A 810 36.84 -60.35 -42.04
N THR A 811 36.03 -59.78 -41.12
CA THR A 811 34.90 -58.89 -41.46
C THR A 811 34.61 -57.93 -40.30
N ASP A 812 34.72 -56.63 -40.60
CA ASP A 812 33.90 -55.54 -40.04
C ASP A 812 32.41 -55.76 -40.37
#